data_AF-A0A094E9L0-F1
#
_entry.id   AF-A0A094E9L0-F1
#
_cell.length_a   1.000
_cell.length_b   1.000
_cell.length_c   1.000
_cell.angle_alpha   90.00
_cell.angle_beta   90.00
_cell.angle_gamma   90.00
#
_symmetry.space_group_name_H-M   'P 1'
#
loop_
_entity.id
_entity.type
_entity.pdbx_description
1 polymer ?
#
loop_
_entity_poly.entity_id
_entity_poly.type
_entity_poly.pdbx_seq_one_letter_code
_entity_poly.pdbx_strand_id
1 'polypeptide(L)'
;MKSAPLPDGFPWKLCSANNTDPKDAPNTGVTRYYDFTIKRGKAAPDGYEKEVILINGEFPAPTIEANWGDWIEVKVKNAITGPEEGTSLHWHGLFQKETPWYDGVPSITQCPIAPRATFTYRFRADVYGTTWYHAHYSAQYSAGLTGALIIYGPSHVQYDEDLGPIMLQDWYHKDYYSVVEGVMSNDTALQEQYSDNTIINGRMPYNCSLVTDGTPCSQSTYSKFRVTPGKTYKLRLINTAAGGWQHFSIDGYNLTIVANDFVAIHPYSTKIVTLGIGQRSDVLFTPTGNATGAVWMRTNQYADSCARALQPEGKAIILYDKASEDTIPATEATPIVDDGTCRNDPLNMTVPYYPSAPPEPSVTYNITITQVVNSTGHKLFYMNGSPFQANYNNPILLLANERNYSYPYDPQWNVINLGSNSSVRINVWNDNFVPHPMHLHGHDMWVLHDGLGQWDGTIVNPENPQRRDTQNLAPNGHIVFQYNLDNPGVWLFHCHLAWHLSSGLSVSLLERPKEINQFQIPFIMAQTLLQHSLREDICAAPVRQITQPPNVVTMSKNHLGAQVSDNIDGSQIFDSGVEIQKLEATHPPLIQTGVYFDPVTPSKPTAAAASEKMESSPSGTPAHNCSSADPAVIGGPSEPSDLPSGLKLAVLTCYTCMAIFALALDTTIIATAIPTITRQFKSLNDIGWYGAAYFLTTCAFQLLWGRFYTFFNLKWAYIGAIIIFETGNIVSGAAPTSIALILGRAIAGIGSAGIFTGTYIIIGFSVTPRYRPRYMGLLGSMYGIASVCGPLIGGALTDHWGGTVYPWESPRIVALLILFGLTLTAWVSYQYHKNDNATVPRRLISQRSIAFGSLTSFLMGGAMFSVVFYVSVYFQAVRGTSATTSGLYSLPTILGLTFGMLIAGQFNNCVNRFPPFMLFSAITASIGAGLITTLTPNTPLSHWCGYLALFGIGQGIGWQQPLLLAQVFLQDADVPTGAALMSGGKVLGGAILISVSACVFHASLERSLLDLLPDINPNIIIRAGAAKLKDVVLEIAGDDSARATELLGLVEESYNRACRRVFIGALVVSSLAVIASAGVEWKEIRPEEKKDVENGHSIRLPKLWRGTSKSRDG
;
A
#
# COMPACT_ATOMS: atom_id res chain seq x y z
N MET A 1 32.11 -1.64 -9.75
CA MET A 1 32.00 -2.25 -8.39
C MET A 1 33.30 -2.93 -7.95
N LYS A 2 33.85 -2.60 -6.76
CA LYS A 2 34.92 -3.37 -6.06
C LYS A 2 34.88 -3.26 -4.52
N SER A 3 33.86 -2.63 -3.94
CA SER A 3 33.93 -1.94 -2.64
C SER A 3 33.06 -2.53 -1.51
N ALA A 4 32.48 -3.73 -1.69
CA ALA A 4 31.75 -4.43 -0.64
C ALA A 4 31.81 -5.96 -0.83
N PRO A 5 32.95 -6.61 -0.54
CA PRO A 5 32.98 -8.06 -0.45
C PRO A 5 32.13 -8.51 0.75
N LEU A 6 31.13 -9.34 0.48
CA LEU A 6 30.63 -10.28 1.49
C LEU A 6 31.80 -11.20 1.91
N PRO A 7 31.77 -11.83 3.11
CA PRO A 7 32.89 -12.65 3.63
C PRO A 7 33.43 -13.71 2.64
N ASP A 8 32.58 -14.13 1.70
CA ASP A 8 32.83 -15.20 0.75
C ASP A 8 33.01 -14.76 -0.72
N GLY A 9 32.87 -13.46 -1.04
CA GLY A 9 33.11 -12.89 -2.37
C GLY A 9 31.87 -12.42 -3.14
N PHE A 10 30.95 -13.33 -3.50
CA PHE A 10 29.75 -13.04 -4.30
C PHE A 10 28.48 -13.63 -3.66
N PRO A 11 27.28 -13.01 -3.83
CA PRO A 11 26.05 -13.52 -3.20
C PRO A 11 25.58 -14.89 -3.70
N TRP A 12 25.84 -15.22 -4.96
CA TRP A 12 25.39 -16.47 -5.61
C TRP A 12 26.45 -17.58 -5.58
N LYS A 13 27.43 -17.54 -4.67
CA LYS A 13 28.60 -18.45 -4.66
C LYS A 13 28.28 -19.96 -4.66
N LEU A 14 27.14 -20.35 -4.11
CA LEU A 14 26.66 -21.75 -4.08
C LEU A 14 25.87 -22.16 -5.34
N CYS A 15 25.54 -21.20 -6.21
CA CYS A 15 24.65 -21.38 -7.35
C CYS A 15 25.46 -21.35 -8.66
N SER A 16 25.02 -22.07 -9.69
CA SER A 16 25.72 -22.14 -10.97
C SER A 16 24.77 -22.23 -12.17
N ALA A 17 25.19 -21.66 -13.30
CA ALA A 17 24.36 -21.50 -14.50
C ALA A 17 23.88 -22.82 -15.15
N ASN A 18 24.43 -23.98 -14.76
CA ASN A 18 24.02 -25.31 -15.20
C ASN A 18 23.12 -26.06 -14.20
N ASN A 19 23.20 -25.76 -12.91
CA ASN A 19 22.60 -26.58 -11.84
C ASN A 19 21.64 -25.79 -10.92
N THR A 20 21.39 -24.50 -11.19
CA THR A 20 20.43 -23.67 -10.46
C THR A 20 19.49 -23.01 -11.44
N ASP A 21 18.19 -23.09 -11.18
CA ASP A 21 17.18 -22.40 -11.98
C ASP A 21 17.37 -20.87 -11.84
N PRO A 22 17.47 -20.09 -12.94
CA PRO A 22 17.54 -18.63 -12.86
C PRO A 22 16.34 -17.99 -12.15
N LYS A 23 15.17 -18.67 -12.05
CA LYS A 23 13.99 -18.23 -11.30
C LYS A 23 14.13 -18.34 -9.76
N ASP A 24 15.12 -19.09 -9.26
CA ASP A 24 15.34 -19.34 -7.82
C ASP A 24 16.38 -18.38 -7.23
N ALA A 25 16.11 -17.08 -7.38
CA ALA A 25 17.01 -16.02 -6.95
C ALA A 25 17.41 -16.13 -5.45
N PRO A 26 18.70 -15.93 -5.10
CA PRO A 26 19.17 -15.97 -3.72
C PRO A 26 18.65 -14.76 -2.92
N ASN A 27 18.55 -14.84 -1.60
CA ASN A 27 18.19 -13.68 -0.78
C ASN A 27 19.46 -12.99 -0.28
N THR A 28 19.84 -11.86 -0.90
CA THR A 28 21.08 -11.15 -0.58
C THR A 28 20.95 -10.21 0.63
N GLY A 29 19.72 -9.87 1.03
CA GLY A 29 19.44 -8.84 2.04
C GLY A 29 19.75 -7.40 1.61
N VAL A 30 20.24 -7.18 0.37
CA VAL A 30 20.65 -5.87 -0.14
C VAL A 30 19.51 -5.21 -0.93
N THR A 31 19.38 -3.89 -0.79
CA THR A 31 18.54 -3.06 -1.68
C THR A 31 19.42 -2.05 -2.42
N ARG A 32 19.25 -1.93 -3.74
CA ARG A 32 19.85 -0.89 -4.59
C ARG A 32 18.86 0.25 -4.73
N TYR A 33 19.32 1.48 -4.52
CA TYR A 33 18.48 2.68 -4.54
C TYR A 33 18.89 3.60 -5.68
N TYR A 34 17.90 4.04 -6.47
CA TYR A 34 18.06 4.98 -7.57
C TYR A 34 17.03 6.12 -7.45
N ASP A 35 17.44 7.35 -7.75
CA ASP A 35 16.53 8.51 -7.86
C ASP A 35 16.61 9.07 -9.29
N PHE A 36 15.48 9.05 -9.98
CA PHE A 36 15.32 9.38 -11.39
C PHE A 36 14.36 10.57 -11.52
N THR A 37 14.89 11.76 -11.78
CA THR A 37 14.08 12.90 -12.24
C THR A 37 13.98 12.86 -13.76
N ILE A 38 12.79 12.50 -14.25
CA ILE A 38 12.44 12.53 -15.68
C ILE A 38 12.08 13.97 -16.06
N LYS A 39 12.70 14.54 -17.09
CA LYS A 39 12.42 15.90 -17.58
C LYS A 39 12.60 16.00 -19.09
N ARG A 40 11.94 16.98 -19.72
CA ARG A 40 12.31 17.43 -21.07
C ARG A 40 13.63 18.22 -21.04
N GLY A 41 14.33 18.22 -22.15
CA GLY A 41 15.57 18.98 -22.37
C GLY A 41 16.13 18.74 -23.77
N LYS A 42 17.23 19.39 -24.11
CA LYS A 42 17.84 19.29 -25.45
C LYS A 42 19.01 18.32 -25.48
N ALA A 43 19.14 17.58 -26.59
CA ALA A 43 20.30 16.77 -26.90
C ALA A 43 20.59 16.76 -28.42
N ALA A 44 21.85 16.50 -28.77
CA ALA A 44 22.32 16.40 -30.14
C ALA A 44 23.28 15.20 -30.30
N PRO A 45 22.80 13.95 -30.10
CA PRO A 45 23.66 12.75 -30.09
C PRO A 45 24.38 12.51 -31.41
N ASP A 46 23.71 12.81 -32.52
CA ASP A 46 24.25 12.74 -33.88
C ASP A 46 24.70 14.08 -34.46
N GLY A 47 24.38 15.17 -33.77
CA GLY A 47 24.75 16.53 -34.14
C GLY A 47 23.56 17.47 -34.30
N TYR A 48 22.36 16.92 -34.54
CA TYR A 48 21.10 17.66 -34.70
C TYR A 48 20.46 17.93 -33.33
N GLU A 49 20.23 19.19 -32.97
CA GLU A 49 19.65 19.56 -31.67
C GLU A 49 18.13 19.39 -31.66
N LYS A 50 17.62 18.40 -30.90
CA LYS A 50 16.18 18.20 -30.67
C LYS A 50 15.82 18.19 -29.19
N GLU A 51 14.53 18.39 -28.91
CA GLU A 51 13.94 18.10 -27.60
C GLU A 51 13.83 16.58 -27.40
N VAL A 52 14.21 16.14 -26.20
CA VAL A 52 14.27 14.75 -25.72
C VAL A 52 13.71 14.66 -24.30
N ILE A 53 13.37 13.46 -23.85
CA ILE A 53 12.96 13.19 -22.47
C ILE A 53 14.09 12.41 -21.78
N LEU A 54 14.72 13.05 -20.79
CA LEU A 54 15.95 12.61 -20.16
C LEU A 54 15.71 12.20 -18.71
N ILE A 55 16.43 11.16 -18.28
CA ILE A 55 16.55 10.78 -16.86
C ILE A 55 17.79 11.46 -16.30
N ASN A 56 17.62 12.28 -15.27
CA ASN A 56 18.65 13.10 -14.61
C ASN A 56 19.38 14.13 -15.51
N GLY A 57 19.15 14.10 -16.82
CA GLY A 57 19.82 14.91 -17.84
C GLY A 57 20.80 14.13 -18.72
N GLU A 58 20.82 12.81 -18.63
CA GLU A 58 21.75 11.93 -19.35
C GLU A 58 21.05 11.17 -20.49
N PHE A 59 21.79 10.93 -21.59
CA PHE A 59 21.37 10.10 -22.72
C PHE A 59 22.58 9.30 -23.26
N PRO A 60 22.51 7.95 -23.36
CA PRO A 60 21.45 7.07 -22.83
C PRO A 60 21.27 7.25 -21.31
N ALA A 61 20.12 6.82 -20.77
CA ALA A 61 19.83 7.00 -19.35
C ALA A 61 20.77 6.16 -18.44
N PRO A 62 20.95 6.55 -17.16
CA PRO A 62 21.90 5.89 -16.25
C PRO A 62 21.68 4.38 -16.15
N THR A 63 22.76 3.59 -16.20
CA THR A 63 22.66 2.13 -16.08
C THR A 63 22.29 1.72 -14.66
N ILE A 64 21.29 0.85 -14.51
CA ILE A 64 20.97 0.17 -13.24
C ILE A 64 21.87 -1.07 -13.13
N GLU A 65 22.46 -1.29 -11.96
CA GLU A 65 23.40 -2.36 -11.68
C GLU A 65 23.04 -3.05 -10.34
N ALA A 66 22.71 -4.34 -10.40
CA ALA A 66 22.33 -5.12 -9.22
C ALA A 66 22.98 -6.52 -9.22
N ASN A 67 23.04 -7.17 -8.05
CA ASN A 67 23.32 -8.60 -7.98
C ASN A 67 22.01 -9.39 -8.11
N TRP A 68 22.07 -10.60 -8.68
CA TRP A 68 20.96 -11.54 -8.67
C TRP A 68 20.45 -11.73 -7.24
N GLY A 69 19.14 -11.55 -7.04
CA GLY A 69 18.51 -11.64 -5.74
C GLY A 69 18.42 -10.35 -4.92
N ASP A 70 19.13 -9.28 -5.29
CA ASP A 70 18.98 -7.95 -4.68
C ASP A 70 17.56 -7.40 -4.86
N TRP A 71 17.11 -6.54 -3.96
CA TRP A 71 15.98 -5.64 -4.22
C TRP A 71 16.47 -4.42 -5.01
N ILE A 72 15.65 -3.95 -5.95
CA ILE A 72 15.88 -2.72 -6.70
C ILE A 72 14.73 -1.76 -6.37
N GLU A 73 15.07 -0.56 -5.90
CA GLU A 73 14.11 0.48 -5.54
C GLU A 73 14.43 1.78 -6.32
N VAL A 74 13.51 2.19 -7.19
CA VAL A 74 13.71 3.33 -8.11
C VAL A 74 12.65 4.40 -7.83
N LYS A 75 13.09 5.54 -7.29
CA LYS A 75 12.26 6.72 -7.01
C LYS A 75 12.18 7.57 -8.28
N VAL A 76 11.08 7.42 -9.01
CA VAL A 76 10.82 8.10 -10.29
C VAL A 76 9.97 9.34 -10.05
N LYS A 77 10.54 10.51 -10.33
CA LYS A 77 9.86 11.80 -10.29
C LYS A 77 9.59 12.27 -11.72
N ASN A 78 8.32 12.35 -12.09
CA ASN A 78 7.92 13.00 -13.33
C ASN A 78 8.05 14.53 -13.13
N ALA A 79 8.98 15.14 -13.85
CA ALA A 79 9.15 16.59 -13.96
C ALA A 79 9.11 17.04 -15.44
N ILE A 80 8.33 16.33 -16.28
CA ILE A 80 8.07 16.73 -17.66
C ILE A 80 7.13 17.94 -17.67
N THR A 81 7.55 19.00 -18.34
CA THR A 81 6.80 20.26 -18.48
C THR A 81 7.06 20.90 -19.84
N GLY A 82 6.03 21.48 -20.45
CA GLY A 82 6.10 22.08 -21.77
C GLY A 82 6.19 21.08 -22.94
N PRO A 83 5.13 20.30 -23.24
CA PRO A 83 3.87 20.17 -22.51
C PRO A 83 4.01 19.32 -21.23
N GLU A 84 2.97 19.30 -20.40
CA GLU A 84 2.88 18.36 -19.27
C GLU A 84 2.25 17.05 -19.74
N GLU A 85 2.84 15.90 -19.37
CA GLU A 85 2.38 14.57 -19.79
C GLU A 85 2.63 13.52 -18.69
N GLY A 86 1.86 12.43 -18.71
CA GLY A 86 2.13 11.26 -17.87
C GLY A 86 3.39 10.53 -18.29
N THR A 87 3.93 9.66 -17.45
CA THR A 87 5.02 8.73 -17.82
C THR A 87 4.97 7.47 -16.96
N SER A 88 5.66 6.40 -17.34
CA SER A 88 5.78 5.16 -16.56
C SER A 88 6.99 4.37 -17.05
N LEU A 89 7.76 3.74 -16.15
CA LEU A 89 8.94 2.93 -16.51
C LEU A 89 8.63 1.43 -16.36
N HIS A 90 8.88 0.68 -17.43
CA HIS A 90 8.89 -0.79 -17.44
C HIS A 90 10.32 -1.33 -17.33
N TRP A 91 10.44 -2.57 -16.83
CA TRP A 91 11.70 -3.24 -16.48
C TRP A 91 11.83 -4.52 -17.31
N HIS A 92 12.27 -4.34 -18.56
CA HIS A 92 12.14 -5.32 -19.64
C HIS A 92 12.58 -6.73 -19.24
N GLY A 93 11.69 -7.72 -19.39
CA GLY A 93 12.01 -9.14 -19.18
C GLY A 93 12.25 -9.56 -17.73
N LEU A 94 12.08 -8.68 -16.72
CA LEU A 94 11.99 -9.12 -15.33
C LEU A 94 10.64 -9.80 -15.09
N PHE A 95 10.63 -10.85 -14.26
CA PHE A 95 9.39 -11.59 -14.03
C PHE A 95 8.42 -10.83 -13.11
N GLN A 96 8.90 -9.84 -12.35
CA GLN A 96 8.09 -9.09 -11.37
C GLN A 96 7.39 -10.05 -10.39
N LYS A 97 8.10 -11.13 -10.01
CA LYS A 97 7.55 -12.22 -9.19
C LYS A 97 7.19 -11.68 -7.81
N GLU A 98 5.92 -11.85 -7.41
CA GLU A 98 5.28 -11.22 -6.24
C GLU A 98 5.10 -9.68 -6.33
N THR A 99 5.56 -9.03 -7.41
CA THR A 99 5.55 -7.57 -7.59
C THR A 99 4.83 -7.06 -8.86
N PRO A 100 3.71 -7.64 -9.34
CA PRO A 100 3.09 -7.27 -10.62
C PRO A 100 2.69 -5.78 -10.72
N TRP A 101 2.37 -5.13 -9.60
CA TRP A 101 2.09 -3.68 -9.53
C TRP A 101 3.28 -2.80 -9.94
N TYR A 102 4.50 -3.32 -9.96
CA TYR A 102 5.72 -2.58 -10.28
C TYR A 102 6.25 -2.86 -11.69
N ASP A 103 5.53 -3.65 -12.48
CA ASP A 103 5.83 -3.90 -13.91
C ASP A 103 5.78 -2.63 -14.77
N GLY A 104 5.02 -1.60 -14.36
CA GLY A 104 5.14 -0.26 -14.94
C GLY A 104 4.36 0.00 -16.22
N VAL A 105 3.41 -0.87 -16.58
CA VAL A 105 2.59 -0.72 -17.79
C VAL A 105 1.32 0.09 -17.46
N PRO A 106 1.15 1.30 -18.03
CA PRO A 106 -0.03 2.11 -17.81
C PRO A 106 -1.27 1.46 -18.46
N SER A 107 -2.43 1.55 -17.79
CA SER A 107 -3.68 0.80 -18.08
C SER A 107 -3.67 -0.71 -17.86
N ILE A 108 -2.51 -1.35 -17.65
CA ILE A 108 -2.46 -2.77 -17.27
C ILE A 108 -2.19 -2.89 -15.76
N THR A 109 -0.96 -2.56 -15.33
CA THR A 109 -0.52 -2.76 -13.95
C THR A 109 -0.60 -1.50 -13.09
N GLN A 110 -0.57 -0.30 -13.70
CA GLN A 110 -0.71 0.98 -12.98
C GLN A 110 -1.39 2.09 -13.80
N CYS A 111 -1.59 3.25 -13.18
CA CYS A 111 -1.84 4.52 -13.89
C CYS A 111 -0.50 5.20 -14.26
N PRO A 112 -0.48 6.08 -15.28
CA PRO A 112 0.66 6.96 -15.54
C PRO A 112 1.03 7.80 -14.31
N ILE A 113 2.32 7.96 -14.06
CA ILE A 113 2.87 8.91 -13.09
C ILE A 113 2.55 10.32 -13.60
N ALA A 114 1.59 10.99 -12.97
CA ALA A 114 1.13 12.31 -13.37
C ALA A 114 2.26 13.37 -13.32
N PRO A 115 2.18 14.47 -14.10
CA PRO A 115 3.14 15.57 -14.07
C PRO A 115 3.43 16.07 -12.65
N ARG A 116 4.69 16.33 -12.31
CA ARG A 116 5.14 16.78 -10.98
C ARG A 116 4.84 15.80 -9.83
N ALA A 117 4.41 14.56 -10.10
CA ALA A 117 4.25 13.51 -9.11
C ALA A 117 5.55 12.72 -8.89
N THR A 118 5.53 11.79 -7.94
CA THR A 118 6.66 10.89 -7.66
C THR A 118 6.11 9.52 -7.28
N PHE A 119 6.74 8.49 -7.83
CA PHE A 119 6.41 7.10 -7.72
C PHE A 119 7.68 6.33 -7.33
N THR A 120 7.62 5.39 -6.40
CA THR A 120 8.74 4.51 -6.09
C THR A 120 8.41 3.10 -6.55
N TYR A 121 9.14 2.61 -7.56
CA TYR A 121 9.13 1.21 -7.96
C TYR A 121 9.96 0.40 -6.96
N ARG A 122 9.49 -0.78 -6.56
CA ARG A 122 10.26 -1.71 -5.71
C ARG A 122 10.01 -3.15 -6.13
N PHE A 123 11.00 -3.75 -6.77
CA PHE A 123 10.95 -5.11 -7.30
C PHE A 123 12.26 -5.84 -6.99
N ARG A 124 12.32 -7.13 -7.30
CA ARG A 124 13.49 -7.97 -7.06
C ARG A 124 14.25 -8.21 -8.36
N ALA A 125 15.57 -8.34 -8.27
CA ALA A 125 16.40 -8.93 -9.32
C ALA A 125 16.14 -10.46 -9.34
N ASP A 126 14.97 -10.86 -9.85
CA ASP A 126 14.46 -12.23 -9.83
C ASP A 126 15.13 -13.15 -10.87
N VAL A 127 15.72 -12.58 -11.91
CA VAL A 127 16.58 -13.23 -12.92
C VAL A 127 17.91 -12.47 -13.09
N TYR A 128 18.91 -13.02 -13.78
CA TYR A 128 20.23 -12.41 -13.97
C TYR A 128 20.71 -12.41 -15.43
N GLY A 129 21.45 -11.39 -15.86
CA GLY A 129 21.89 -11.23 -17.25
C GLY A 129 21.94 -9.76 -17.71
N THR A 130 21.44 -9.51 -18.92
CA THR A 130 21.41 -8.19 -19.57
C THR A 130 19.97 -7.83 -19.96
N THR A 131 19.50 -6.68 -19.49
CA THR A 131 18.27 -6.07 -20.00
C THR A 131 18.35 -4.54 -19.98
N TRP A 132 17.21 -3.89 -20.13
CA TRP A 132 17.02 -2.45 -20.18
C TRP A 132 15.74 -2.05 -19.46
N TYR A 133 15.55 -0.76 -19.26
CA TYR A 133 14.33 -0.16 -18.74
C TYR A 133 13.97 1.05 -19.60
N HIS A 134 12.67 1.29 -19.80
CA HIS A 134 12.21 2.29 -20.76
C HIS A 134 10.82 2.82 -20.42
N ALA A 135 10.41 3.90 -21.11
CA ALA A 135 9.04 4.36 -21.05
C ALA A 135 8.06 3.30 -21.59
N HIS A 136 6.97 3.06 -20.86
CA HIS A 136 5.82 2.30 -21.35
C HIS A 136 4.57 3.18 -21.57
N TYR A 137 4.74 4.51 -21.57
CA TYR A 137 3.68 5.48 -21.86
C TYR A 137 3.80 5.96 -23.31
N SER A 138 2.89 5.53 -24.18
CA SER A 138 2.98 5.76 -25.64
C SER A 138 4.38 5.40 -26.16
N ALA A 139 4.90 6.10 -27.19
CA ALA A 139 6.25 5.91 -27.71
C ALA A 139 7.32 6.78 -27.01
N GLN A 140 7.12 7.21 -25.74
CA GLN A 140 8.06 8.10 -25.04
C GLN A 140 9.53 7.63 -25.01
N TYR A 141 9.80 6.32 -25.12
CA TYR A 141 11.17 5.80 -25.10
C TYR A 141 11.97 6.19 -26.36
N SER A 142 11.31 6.43 -27.49
CA SER A 142 11.96 6.93 -28.73
C SER A 142 12.35 8.42 -28.62
N ALA A 143 11.84 9.14 -27.62
CA ALA A 143 12.32 10.47 -27.24
C ALA A 143 13.56 10.43 -26.31
N GLY A 144 14.15 9.25 -26.07
CA GLY A 144 15.37 9.07 -25.30
C GLY A 144 15.19 8.51 -23.88
N LEU A 145 13.95 8.19 -23.46
CA LEU A 145 13.67 7.63 -22.14
C LEU A 145 13.94 6.11 -22.09
N THR A 146 15.21 5.74 -22.23
CA THR A 146 15.72 4.36 -22.25
C THR A 146 17.11 4.27 -21.60
N GLY A 147 17.36 3.22 -20.81
CA GLY A 147 18.64 2.95 -20.15
C GLY A 147 18.85 1.46 -19.90
N ALA A 148 20.11 1.05 -19.72
CA ALA A 148 20.45 -0.36 -19.48
C ALA A 148 20.18 -0.80 -18.03
N LEU A 149 19.89 -2.09 -17.83
CA LEU A 149 19.71 -2.73 -16.53
C LEU A 149 20.50 -4.04 -16.52
N ILE A 150 21.59 -4.07 -15.76
CA ILE A 150 22.51 -5.21 -15.67
C ILE A 150 22.36 -5.89 -14.31
N ILE A 151 22.08 -7.19 -14.33
CA ILE A 151 22.03 -8.02 -13.13
C ILE A 151 23.16 -9.04 -13.19
N TYR A 152 24.12 -8.90 -12.28
CA TYR A 152 25.27 -9.80 -12.17
C TYR A 152 24.86 -11.12 -11.52
N GLY A 153 25.36 -12.23 -12.06
CA GLY A 153 25.04 -13.59 -11.62
C GLY A 153 26.09 -14.61 -12.08
N PRO A 154 25.80 -15.91 -12.01
CA PRO A 154 26.71 -16.98 -12.45
C PRO A 154 27.13 -16.84 -13.93
N SER A 155 28.43 -16.87 -14.21
CA SER A 155 28.95 -17.03 -15.58
C SER A 155 29.16 -18.50 -15.93
N HIS A 156 28.88 -18.87 -17.17
CA HIS A 156 29.18 -20.18 -17.77
C HIS A 156 30.37 -20.11 -18.76
N VAL A 157 30.90 -18.91 -19.01
CA VAL A 157 32.03 -18.63 -19.93
C VAL A 157 33.12 -17.81 -19.25
N GLN A 158 34.34 -17.90 -19.78
CA GLN A 158 35.48 -17.08 -19.38
C GLN A 158 35.62 -15.87 -20.30
N TYR A 159 35.91 -14.71 -19.72
CA TYR A 159 36.25 -13.46 -20.40
C TYR A 159 37.10 -12.60 -19.45
N ASP A 160 37.94 -11.74 -20.00
CA ASP A 160 38.88 -10.91 -19.22
C ASP A 160 38.20 -9.63 -18.69
N GLU A 161 37.41 -8.96 -19.55
CA GLU A 161 36.83 -7.65 -19.27
C GLU A 161 35.37 -7.58 -19.77
N ASP A 162 34.47 -6.99 -18.97
CA ASP A 162 33.09 -6.68 -19.36
C ASP A 162 33.08 -5.24 -19.90
N LEU A 163 32.77 -5.07 -21.18
CA LEU A 163 32.71 -3.76 -21.84
C LEU A 163 31.40 -3.02 -21.53
N GLY A 164 30.41 -3.70 -20.94
CA GLY A 164 29.13 -3.13 -20.56
C GLY A 164 28.12 -3.05 -21.70
N PRO A 165 27.05 -2.25 -21.51
CA PRO A 165 25.94 -2.11 -22.46
C PRO A 165 26.36 -1.52 -23.81
N ILE A 166 25.93 -2.18 -24.88
CA ILE A 166 25.99 -1.70 -26.27
C ILE A 166 24.54 -1.47 -26.74
N MET A 167 24.06 -0.26 -26.51
CA MET A 167 22.72 0.22 -26.87
C MET A 167 22.70 0.52 -28.38
N LEU A 168 21.87 -0.20 -29.12
CA LEU A 168 21.62 -0.03 -30.55
C LEU A 168 20.23 0.59 -30.71
N GLN A 169 20.13 1.74 -31.39
CA GLN A 169 18.88 2.48 -31.49
C GLN A 169 18.76 3.21 -32.84
N ASP A 170 17.54 3.29 -33.36
CA ASP A 170 17.18 4.19 -34.45
C ASP A 170 16.89 5.59 -33.90
N TRP A 171 17.27 6.63 -34.64
CA TRP A 171 17.18 8.01 -34.19
C TRP A 171 16.32 8.84 -35.11
N TYR A 172 15.24 9.37 -34.57
CA TYR A 172 14.30 10.27 -35.23
C TYR A 172 14.63 11.71 -34.83
N HIS A 173 14.65 12.64 -35.78
CA HIS A 173 14.79 14.08 -35.53
C HIS A 173 13.46 14.72 -35.11
N LYS A 174 12.35 14.22 -35.66
CA LYS A 174 10.98 14.54 -35.21
C LYS A 174 10.77 14.15 -33.75
N ASP A 175 9.85 14.83 -33.06
CA ASP A 175 9.41 14.40 -31.74
C ASP A 175 8.55 13.13 -31.81
N TYR A 176 8.49 12.37 -30.71
CA TYR A 176 7.82 11.07 -30.72
C TYR A 176 6.30 11.15 -30.98
N TYR A 177 5.65 12.26 -30.59
CA TYR A 177 4.22 12.43 -30.74
C TYR A 177 3.87 12.69 -32.21
N SER A 178 4.62 13.58 -32.89
CA SER A 178 4.45 13.80 -34.34
C SER A 178 4.71 12.53 -35.17
N VAL A 179 5.63 11.65 -34.74
CA VAL A 179 5.83 10.34 -35.40
C VAL A 179 4.61 9.44 -35.21
N VAL A 180 4.08 9.32 -33.98
CA VAL A 180 2.87 8.53 -33.70
C VAL A 180 1.64 9.12 -34.43
N GLU A 181 1.45 10.43 -34.44
CA GLU A 181 0.36 11.11 -35.16
C GLU A 181 0.44 10.88 -36.67
N GLY A 182 1.66 10.86 -37.23
CA GLY A 182 1.91 10.44 -38.61
C GLY A 182 1.49 9.00 -38.88
N VAL A 183 2.05 8.02 -38.15
CA VAL A 183 1.73 6.59 -38.34
C VAL A 183 0.25 6.29 -38.12
N MET A 184 -0.40 6.99 -37.18
CA MET A 184 -1.83 6.85 -36.87
C MET A 184 -2.74 7.70 -37.77
N SER A 185 -2.21 8.43 -38.76
CA SER A 185 -2.99 9.23 -39.70
C SER A 185 -3.86 8.36 -40.63
N ASN A 186 -4.86 8.97 -41.28
CA ASN A 186 -5.55 8.37 -42.42
C ASN A 186 -4.91 8.73 -43.79
N ASP A 187 -3.94 9.65 -43.81
CA ASP A 187 -3.10 9.94 -44.98
C ASP A 187 -1.98 8.89 -45.11
N THR A 188 -2.01 8.12 -46.20
CA THR A 188 -1.00 7.08 -46.47
C THR A 188 0.41 7.63 -46.68
N ALA A 189 0.58 8.90 -47.04
CA ALA A 189 1.90 9.55 -47.14
C ALA A 189 2.46 9.98 -45.77
N LEU A 190 1.62 10.09 -44.74
CA LEU A 190 2.04 10.37 -43.36
C LEU A 190 2.18 9.10 -42.52
N GLN A 191 1.50 8.01 -42.90
CA GLN A 191 1.60 6.71 -42.22
C GLN A 191 3.01 6.10 -42.22
N GLU A 192 3.86 6.47 -43.18
CA GLU A 192 5.22 5.98 -43.31
C GLU A 192 6.22 6.96 -42.66
N GLN A 193 6.90 6.53 -41.59
CA GLN A 193 7.84 7.35 -40.82
C GLN A 193 9.19 6.63 -40.68
N TYR A 194 10.21 7.17 -41.34
CA TYR A 194 11.59 6.67 -41.28
C TYR A 194 12.36 7.30 -40.11
N SER A 195 13.34 6.57 -39.58
CA SER A 195 14.36 7.18 -38.72
C SER A 195 15.36 7.96 -39.57
N ASP A 196 15.88 9.06 -39.05
CA ASP A 196 16.82 9.90 -39.76
C ASP A 196 18.25 9.32 -39.68
N ASN A 197 18.56 8.57 -38.61
CA ASN A 197 19.89 8.03 -38.33
C ASN A 197 19.84 6.74 -37.50
N THR A 198 20.99 6.06 -37.34
CA THR A 198 21.16 4.86 -36.51
C THR A 198 22.34 5.04 -35.56
N ILE A 199 22.13 4.95 -34.25
CA ILE A 199 23.11 5.34 -33.21
C ILE A 199 23.58 4.13 -32.38
N ILE A 200 24.85 4.17 -31.94
CA ILE A 200 25.44 3.21 -31.01
C ILE A 200 25.90 3.96 -29.75
N ASN A 201 25.42 3.54 -28.57
CA ASN A 201 25.64 4.21 -27.28
C ASN A 201 25.41 5.73 -27.32
N GLY A 202 24.33 6.15 -27.98
CA GLY A 202 23.93 7.56 -28.04
C GLY A 202 24.76 8.42 -28.99
N ARG A 203 25.48 7.86 -29.97
CA ARG A 203 26.19 8.63 -31.01
C ARG A 203 26.23 7.96 -32.38
N MET A 204 26.14 8.77 -33.44
CA MET A 204 26.56 8.49 -34.82
C MET A 204 26.51 9.82 -35.60
N PRO A 205 27.59 10.34 -36.20
CA PRO A 205 27.54 11.63 -36.88
C PRO A 205 26.50 11.70 -38.02
N TYR A 206 25.71 12.78 -38.04
CA TYR A 206 24.76 13.09 -39.11
C TYR A 206 25.32 14.15 -40.08
N ASN A 207 24.89 14.11 -41.34
CA ASN A 207 25.27 15.11 -42.33
C ASN A 207 24.42 16.38 -42.20
N CYS A 208 24.91 17.37 -41.43
CA CYS A 208 24.23 18.65 -41.25
C CYS A 208 23.90 19.42 -42.54
N SER A 209 24.52 19.11 -43.69
CA SER A 209 24.14 19.71 -44.98
C SER A 209 22.79 19.21 -45.53
N LEU A 210 22.17 18.19 -44.91
CA LEU A 210 20.82 17.71 -45.21
C LEU A 210 19.73 18.42 -44.40
N VAL A 211 20.11 19.22 -43.40
CA VAL A 211 19.18 19.93 -42.51
C VAL A 211 18.64 21.18 -43.21
N THR A 212 17.34 21.17 -43.53
CA THR A 212 16.68 22.21 -44.35
C THR A 212 15.60 23.01 -43.60
N ASP A 213 15.28 22.62 -42.38
CA ASP A 213 14.25 23.24 -41.52
C ASP A 213 14.75 24.45 -40.70
N GLY A 214 16.06 24.61 -40.59
CA GLY A 214 16.72 25.64 -39.79
C GLY A 214 17.10 25.22 -38.37
N THR A 215 16.93 23.94 -38.00
CA THR A 215 17.31 23.43 -36.68
C THR A 215 18.84 23.44 -36.50
N PRO A 216 19.38 23.80 -35.31
CA PRO A 216 20.82 23.80 -35.08
C PRO A 216 21.43 22.40 -35.26
N CYS A 217 22.44 22.31 -36.14
CA CYS A 217 23.21 21.08 -36.35
C CYS A 217 24.71 21.34 -36.28
N SER A 218 25.45 20.44 -35.63
CA SER A 218 26.90 20.52 -35.40
C SER A 218 27.58 19.16 -35.61
N GLN A 219 28.90 19.14 -35.77
CA GLN A 219 29.65 17.88 -35.97
C GLN A 219 29.71 17.07 -34.67
N SER A 220 28.96 15.96 -34.58
CA SER A 220 29.11 14.96 -33.52
C SER A 220 30.28 14.00 -33.82
N THR A 221 30.62 13.16 -32.84
CA THR A 221 31.66 12.12 -32.94
C THR A 221 31.04 10.74 -32.89
N TYR A 222 31.74 9.72 -33.40
CA TYR A 222 31.40 8.32 -33.09
C TYR A 222 31.52 8.03 -31.59
N SER A 223 30.79 7.03 -31.11
CA SER A 223 31.10 6.34 -29.85
C SER A 223 32.43 5.60 -30.00
N LYS A 224 33.22 5.54 -28.92
CA LYS A 224 34.54 4.88 -28.93
C LYS A 224 34.70 3.93 -27.75
N PHE A 225 35.30 2.78 -28.01
CA PHE A 225 35.62 1.76 -27.02
C PHE A 225 37.10 1.42 -27.13
N ARG A 226 37.85 1.40 -26.02
CA ARG A 226 39.28 1.06 -26.01
C ARG A 226 39.48 -0.37 -25.49
N VAL A 227 40.17 -1.21 -26.26
CA VAL A 227 40.36 -2.63 -25.96
C VAL A 227 41.82 -3.06 -26.11
N THR A 228 42.24 -4.09 -25.37
CA THR A 228 43.59 -4.66 -25.46
C THR A 228 43.60 -5.85 -26.42
N PRO A 229 44.45 -5.88 -27.47
CA PRO A 229 44.61 -7.07 -28.30
C PRO A 229 44.99 -8.30 -27.46
N GLY A 230 44.35 -9.44 -27.75
CA GLY A 230 44.56 -10.72 -27.07
C GLY A 230 43.69 -10.98 -25.83
N LYS A 231 42.98 -9.98 -25.28
CA LYS A 231 41.96 -10.19 -24.23
C LYS A 231 40.60 -10.52 -24.83
N THR A 232 39.80 -11.31 -24.13
CA THR A 232 38.39 -11.57 -24.50
C THR A 232 37.47 -10.61 -23.77
N TYR A 233 36.72 -9.82 -24.53
CA TYR A 233 35.74 -8.85 -24.05
C TYR A 233 34.34 -9.41 -24.12
N LYS A 234 33.55 -9.21 -23.06
CA LYS A 234 32.10 -9.37 -23.08
C LYS A 234 31.44 -8.06 -23.51
N LEU A 235 30.59 -8.10 -24.53
CA LEU A 235 29.72 -7.01 -24.96
C LEU A 235 28.28 -7.40 -24.67
N ARG A 236 27.46 -6.43 -24.24
CA ARG A 236 26.07 -6.65 -23.84
C ARG A 236 25.15 -5.91 -24.80
N LEU A 237 24.80 -6.54 -25.91
CA LEU A 237 24.02 -5.93 -26.99
C LEU A 237 22.56 -5.76 -26.56
N ILE A 238 21.98 -4.60 -26.82
CA ILE A 238 20.58 -4.28 -26.50
C ILE A 238 19.98 -3.50 -27.67
N ASN A 239 18.94 -4.01 -28.32
CA ASN A 239 18.19 -3.24 -29.32
C ASN A 239 17.09 -2.42 -28.61
N THR A 240 17.32 -1.11 -28.49
CA THR A 240 16.37 -0.13 -27.94
C THR A 240 15.82 0.82 -28.99
N ALA A 241 15.83 0.41 -30.26
CA ALA A 241 15.15 1.10 -31.36
C ALA A 241 13.63 1.13 -31.13
N ALA A 242 12.92 2.04 -31.82
CA ALA A 242 11.47 2.15 -31.80
C ALA A 242 10.79 1.48 -33.01
N GLY A 243 11.49 1.39 -34.14
CA GLY A 243 11.03 0.81 -35.40
C GLY A 243 11.99 -0.20 -36.05
N GLY A 244 13.31 -0.06 -35.88
CA GLY A 244 14.31 -0.80 -36.64
C GLY A 244 14.94 -2.03 -35.96
N TRP A 245 14.94 -3.17 -36.67
CA TRP A 245 15.82 -4.31 -36.37
C TRP A 245 17.29 -3.95 -36.58
N GLN A 246 18.18 -4.58 -35.81
CA GLN A 246 19.60 -4.24 -35.73
C GLN A 246 20.47 -5.43 -36.09
N HIS A 247 21.25 -5.32 -37.18
CA HIS A 247 22.24 -6.32 -37.61
C HIS A 247 23.63 -5.93 -37.09
N PHE A 248 23.97 -6.39 -35.89
CA PHE A 248 25.23 -6.02 -35.22
C PHE A 248 26.42 -6.85 -35.73
N SER A 249 27.56 -6.21 -35.98
CA SER A 249 28.83 -6.89 -36.30
C SER A 249 30.06 -6.07 -35.91
N ILE A 250 31.24 -6.71 -35.90
CA ILE A 250 32.55 -6.05 -35.78
C ILE A 250 33.41 -6.50 -36.96
N ASP A 251 33.96 -5.56 -37.72
CA ASP A 251 34.60 -5.83 -39.00
C ASP A 251 35.77 -6.82 -38.88
N GLY A 252 35.70 -7.92 -39.62
CA GLY A 252 36.74 -8.95 -39.68
C GLY A 252 36.74 -9.97 -38.53
N TYR A 253 35.78 -9.90 -37.60
CA TYR A 253 35.70 -10.81 -36.46
C TYR A 253 34.43 -11.68 -36.48
N ASN A 254 34.55 -12.88 -35.89
CA ASN A 254 33.40 -13.63 -35.44
C ASN A 254 33.07 -13.22 -34.00
N LEU A 255 31.78 -13.19 -33.66
CA LEU A 255 31.24 -12.94 -32.34
C LEU A 255 30.73 -14.27 -31.78
N THR A 256 31.00 -14.57 -30.51
CA THR A 256 30.49 -15.79 -29.86
C THR A 256 29.35 -15.43 -28.93
N ILE A 257 28.14 -15.86 -29.26
CA ILE A 257 26.93 -15.61 -28.48
C ILE A 257 26.96 -16.48 -27.22
N VAL A 258 26.59 -15.92 -26.07
CA VAL A 258 26.61 -16.62 -24.77
C VAL A 258 25.33 -16.42 -23.94
N ALA A 259 24.53 -15.39 -24.22
CA ALA A 259 23.16 -15.31 -23.72
C ALA A 259 22.25 -14.62 -24.75
N ASN A 260 20.97 -14.99 -24.75
CA ASN A 260 19.90 -14.30 -25.46
C ASN A 260 18.88 -13.83 -24.42
N ASP A 261 18.54 -12.54 -24.47
CA ASP A 261 17.73 -11.86 -23.45
C ASP A 261 18.31 -12.12 -22.04
N PHE A 262 17.53 -12.71 -21.11
CA PHE A 262 18.04 -13.10 -19.79
C PHE A 262 18.62 -14.53 -19.72
N VAL A 263 18.55 -15.30 -20.81
CA VAL A 263 18.84 -16.74 -20.79
C VAL A 263 20.25 -17.02 -21.32
N ALA A 264 21.12 -17.55 -20.45
CA ALA A 264 22.40 -18.12 -20.83
C ALA A 264 22.21 -19.34 -21.75
N ILE A 265 23.01 -19.43 -22.82
CA ILE A 265 22.91 -20.48 -23.85
C ILE A 265 24.23 -21.23 -24.03
N HIS A 266 24.19 -22.37 -24.72
CA HIS A 266 25.40 -23.02 -25.21
C HIS A 266 26.10 -22.12 -26.25
N PRO A 267 27.39 -21.77 -26.07
CA PRO A 267 28.03 -20.80 -26.96
C PRO A 267 28.15 -21.25 -28.41
N TYR A 268 27.74 -20.38 -29.34
CA TYR A 268 27.95 -20.54 -30.79
C TYR A 268 28.54 -19.25 -31.39
N SER A 269 29.25 -19.38 -32.51
CA SER A 269 29.87 -18.24 -33.20
C SER A 269 29.11 -17.85 -34.47
N THR A 270 28.86 -16.56 -34.63
CA THR A 270 28.28 -15.93 -35.83
C THR A 270 29.15 -14.73 -36.26
N LYS A 271 28.87 -14.12 -37.41
CA LYS A 271 29.44 -12.83 -37.82
C LYS A 271 28.50 -11.64 -37.63
N ILE A 272 27.20 -11.92 -37.57
CA ILE A 272 26.13 -10.93 -37.45
C ILE A 272 25.17 -11.41 -36.38
N VAL A 273 24.73 -10.48 -35.53
CA VAL A 273 23.70 -10.73 -34.51
C VAL A 273 22.46 -9.94 -34.90
N THR A 274 21.40 -10.64 -35.30
CA THR A 274 20.11 -10.01 -35.67
C THR A 274 19.24 -9.86 -34.44
N LEU A 275 19.03 -8.62 -34.01
CA LEU A 275 18.22 -8.26 -32.84
C LEU A 275 16.96 -7.51 -33.28
N GLY A 276 15.79 -8.09 -33.00
CA GLY A 276 14.51 -7.37 -32.99
C GLY A 276 14.44 -6.40 -31.80
N ILE A 277 13.49 -5.48 -31.83
CA ILE A 277 13.34 -4.47 -30.77
C ILE A 277 13.04 -5.16 -29.43
N GLY A 278 13.72 -4.72 -28.35
CA GLY A 278 13.59 -5.30 -27.00
C GLY A 278 14.47 -6.52 -26.73
N GLN A 279 15.06 -7.12 -27.77
CA GLN A 279 15.98 -8.24 -27.64
C GLN A 279 17.37 -7.80 -27.16
N ARG A 280 18.01 -8.68 -26.39
CA ARG A 280 19.40 -8.54 -25.94
C ARG A 280 20.21 -9.77 -26.33
N SER A 281 21.51 -9.58 -26.44
CA SER A 281 22.45 -10.69 -26.59
C SER A 281 23.78 -10.38 -25.94
N ASP A 282 24.24 -11.26 -25.05
CA ASP A 282 25.59 -11.18 -24.52
C ASP A 282 26.53 -11.91 -25.49
N VAL A 283 27.59 -11.23 -25.94
CA VAL A 283 28.52 -11.75 -26.93
C VAL A 283 29.97 -11.58 -26.48
N LEU A 284 30.84 -12.53 -26.84
CA LEU A 284 32.27 -12.47 -26.62
C LEU A 284 33.02 -12.09 -27.91
N PHE A 285 34.00 -11.21 -27.75
CA PHE A 285 34.84 -10.64 -28.81
C PHE A 285 36.30 -10.62 -28.38
N THR A 286 37.21 -11.14 -29.20
CA THR A 286 38.65 -11.20 -28.91
C THR A 286 39.44 -10.48 -30.02
N PRO A 287 39.85 -9.21 -29.84
CA PRO A 287 40.62 -8.48 -30.83
C PRO A 287 42.02 -9.05 -31.02
N THR A 288 42.46 -9.18 -32.27
CA THR A 288 43.76 -9.73 -32.69
C THR A 288 44.59 -8.77 -33.54
N GLY A 289 44.09 -7.55 -33.77
CA GLY A 289 44.75 -6.50 -34.55
C GLY A 289 45.97 -5.87 -33.87
N ASN A 290 46.74 -5.10 -34.66
CA ASN A 290 47.90 -4.36 -34.20
C ASN A 290 47.50 -3.27 -33.19
N ALA A 291 48.20 -3.17 -32.05
CA ALA A 291 47.99 -2.25 -30.94
C ALA A 291 47.76 -0.76 -31.31
N THR A 292 48.25 -0.28 -32.45
CA THR A 292 48.07 1.11 -32.92
C THR A 292 46.89 1.32 -33.87
N GLY A 293 46.14 0.25 -34.20
CA GLY A 293 45.03 0.28 -35.15
C GLY A 293 43.65 0.50 -34.50
N ALA A 294 42.63 0.51 -35.34
CA ALA A 294 41.22 0.56 -34.93
C ALA A 294 40.35 -0.23 -35.92
N VAL A 295 39.18 -0.70 -35.46
CA VAL A 295 38.19 -1.43 -36.29
C VAL A 295 36.79 -0.86 -36.08
N TRP A 296 35.92 -0.94 -37.10
CA TRP A 296 34.52 -0.54 -36.93
C TRP A 296 33.72 -1.61 -36.17
N MET A 297 32.96 -1.14 -35.18
CA MET A 297 31.75 -1.78 -34.68
C MET A 297 30.57 -1.19 -35.46
N ARG A 298 29.69 -2.04 -36.00
CA ARG A 298 28.57 -1.62 -36.86
C ARG A 298 27.25 -2.20 -36.39
N THR A 299 26.18 -1.47 -36.64
CA THR A 299 24.81 -2.00 -36.70
C THR A 299 24.13 -1.50 -37.97
N ASN A 300 23.19 -2.28 -38.51
CA ASN A 300 22.55 -1.92 -39.77
C ASN A 300 21.05 -2.26 -39.83
N GLN A 301 20.27 -1.30 -40.30
CA GLN A 301 18.85 -1.39 -40.67
C GLN A 301 18.73 -1.85 -42.14
N TYR A 302 19.04 -3.12 -42.43
CA TYR A 302 19.41 -3.59 -43.78
C TYR A 302 18.26 -3.83 -44.77
N ALA A 303 17.09 -4.27 -44.30
CA ALA A 303 16.01 -4.74 -45.17
C ALA A 303 14.71 -3.94 -44.95
N ASP A 304 14.08 -3.51 -46.05
CA ASP A 304 12.89 -2.64 -46.09
C ASP A 304 11.66 -3.16 -45.33
N SER A 305 11.60 -4.46 -45.03
CA SER A 305 10.58 -5.09 -44.18
C SER A 305 10.90 -4.99 -42.68
N CYS A 306 12.19 -5.05 -42.33
CA CYS A 306 12.70 -5.12 -40.96
C CYS A 306 13.02 -3.76 -40.36
N ALA A 307 13.35 -2.77 -41.18
CA ALA A 307 13.78 -1.46 -40.72
C ALA A 307 13.80 -0.45 -41.89
N ARG A 308 13.55 0.84 -41.63
CA ARG A 308 13.72 1.90 -42.63
C ARG A 308 14.28 3.16 -42.00
N ALA A 309 15.42 3.60 -42.52
CA ALA A 309 16.16 4.76 -42.06
C ALA A 309 16.81 5.50 -43.23
N LEU A 310 16.93 6.83 -43.12
CA LEU A 310 17.67 7.64 -44.09
C LEU A 310 19.19 7.38 -44.02
N GLN A 311 19.70 7.10 -42.81
CA GLN A 311 21.06 6.61 -42.57
C GLN A 311 21.00 5.29 -41.77
N PRO A 312 20.85 4.13 -42.47
CA PRO A 312 20.62 2.83 -41.84
C PRO A 312 21.84 2.17 -41.19
N GLU A 313 23.05 2.68 -41.45
CA GLU A 313 24.29 2.14 -40.90
C GLU A 313 24.78 2.99 -39.71
N GLY A 314 24.69 2.43 -38.49
CA GLY A 314 25.24 3.02 -37.26
C GLY A 314 26.64 2.50 -36.97
N LYS A 315 27.53 3.36 -36.44
CA LYS A 315 28.95 3.03 -36.23
C LYS A 315 29.50 3.47 -34.87
N ALA A 316 30.39 2.65 -34.33
CA ALA A 316 31.30 2.99 -33.25
C ALA A 316 32.73 2.54 -33.57
N ILE A 317 33.71 3.18 -32.96
CA ILE A 317 35.13 2.88 -33.17
C ILE A 317 35.64 2.01 -32.02
N ILE A 318 36.23 0.86 -32.34
CA ILE A 318 37.05 0.09 -31.40
C ILE A 318 38.50 0.51 -31.60
N LEU A 319 39.05 1.25 -30.64
CA LEU A 319 40.45 1.66 -30.58
C LEU A 319 41.27 0.59 -29.85
N TYR A 320 42.45 0.24 -30.39
CA TYR A 320 43.40 -0.59 -29.66
C TYR A 320 44.24 0.22 -28.66
N ASP A 321 44.91 -0.46 -27.73
CA ASP A 321 45.52 0.13 -26.53
C ASP A 321 46.44 1.32 -26.82
N LYS A 322 47.19 1.28 -27.94
CA LYS A 322 48.13 2.32 -28.38
C LYS A 322 47.65 3.14 -29.58
N ALA A 323 46.38 3.01 -29.97
CA ALA A 323 45.78 3.83 -31.03
C ALA A 323 45.52 5.27 -30.54
N SER A 324 45.68 6.24 -31.44
CA SER A 324 45.32 7.63 -31.15
C SER A 324 43.81 7.77 -31.01
N GLU A 325 43.36 8.80 -30.28
CA GLU A 325 41.94 9.13 -30.24
C GLU A 325 41.40 9.52 -31.63
N ASP A 326 42.23 10.10 -32.49
CA ASP A 326 41.83 10.54 -33.83
C ASP A 326 41.92 9.42 -34.90
N THR A 327 42.21 8.18 -34.50
CA THR A 327 42.32 7.04 -35.43
C THR A 327 40.94 6.57 -35.91
N ILE A 328 40.62 6.86 -37.17
CA ILE A 328 39.43 6.36 -37.86
C ILE A 328 39.75 4.99 -38.48
N PRO A 329 38.93 3.93 -38.28
CA PRO A 329 39.13 2.65 -38.92
C PRO A 329 38.96 2.67 -40.45
N ALA A 330 39.77 1.86 -41.14
CA ALA A 330 39.69 1.64 -42.59
C ALA A 330 39.23 0.20 -42.93
N THR A 331 38.49 -0.44 -42.02
CA THR A 331 38.04 -1.83 -42.18
C THR A 331 36.82 -1.95 -43.11
N GLU A 332 36.73 -3.08 -43.81
CA GLU A 332 35.62 -3.43 -44.69
C GLU A 332 34.44 -4.01 -43.89
N ALA A 333 33.21 -3.63 -44.27
CA ALA A 333 32.00 -4.08 -43.61
C ALA A 333 31.76 -5.59 -43.80
N THR A 334 31.30 -6.26 -42.76
CA THR A 334 30.78 -7.64 -42.86
C THR A 334 29.54 -7.66 -43.78
N PRO A 335 29.52 -8.47 -44.87
CA PRO A 335 28.34 -8.58 -45.74
C PRO A 335 27.13 -9.15 -44.99
N ILE A 336 26.00 -8.47 -45.10
CA ILE A 336 24.75 -8.85 -44.43
C ILE A 336 24.00 -9.88 -45.28
N VAL A 337 23.47 -10.91 -44.62
CA VAL A 337 22.68 -11.98 -45.22
C VAL A 337 21.42 -12.16 -44.38
N ASP A 338 20.40 -11.36 -44.69
CA ASP A 338 19.02 -11.53 -44.25
C ASP A 338 18.15 -11.75 -45.50
N ASP A 339 17.13 -12.59 -45.40
CA ASP A 339 16.24 -12.97 -46.51
C ASP A 339 14.98 -12.08 -46.63
N GLY A 340 14.92 -11.01 -45.82
CA GLY A 340 13.78 -10.11 -45.67
C GLY A 340 12.79 -10.56 -44.59
N THR A 341 13.03 -11.68 -43.89
CA THR A 341 12.13 -12.21 -42.85
C THR A 341 12.44 -11.74 -41.43
N CYS A 342 13.60 -11.10 -41.21
CA CYS A 342 13.96 -10.45 -39.95
C CYS A 342 14.05 -11.42 -38.75
N ARG A 343 14.27 -12.72 -39.02
CA ARG A 343 14.26 -13.79 -38.02
C ARG A 343 15.50 -13.74 -37.11
N ASN A 344 15.40 -14.45 -35.98
CA ASN A 344 16.56 -14.72 -35.13
C ASN A 344 17.36 -15.92 -35.65
N ASP A 345 18.55 -16.15 -35.08
CA ASP A 345 19.32 -17.38 -35.30
C ASP A 345 18.45 -18.63 -35.03
N PRO A 346 18.62 -19.72 -35.81
CA PRO A 346 17.81 -20.94 -35.69
C PRO A 346 17.68 -21.50 -34.27
N LEU A 347 16.45 -21.91 -33.91
CA LEU A 347 16.12 -22.48 -32.59
C LEU A 347 16.90 -23.76 -32.22
N ASN A 348 17.50 -24.44 -33.22
CA ASN A 348 18.36 -25.59 -32.98
C ASN A 348 19.79 -25.22 -32.54
N MET A 349 20.21 -23.96 -32.73
CA MET A 349 21.51 -23.44 -32.27
C MET A 349 21.40 -22.69 -30.94
N THR A 350 20.26 -22.03 -30.69
CA THR A 350 20.02 -21.21 -29.49
C THR A 350 19.55 -22.05 -28.28
N VAL A 351 20.34 -23.06 -27.91
CA VAL A 351 19.99 -24.01 -26.82
C VAL A 351 20.33 -23.43 -25.44
N PRO A 352 19.38 -23.30 -24.49
CA PRO A 352 19.65 -22.78 -23.15
C PRO A 352 20.64 -23.66 -22.35
N TYR A 353 21.55 -23.02 -21.61
CA TYR A 353 22.63 -23.69 -20.87
C TYR A 353 22.14 -24.38 -19.59
N TYR A 354 21.07 -23.85 -18.97
CA TYR A 354 20.28 -24.57 -17.97
C TYR A 354 19.17 -25.35 -18.70
N PRO A 355 19.10 -26.69 -18.61
CA PRO A 355 18.10 -27.47 -19.32
C PRO A 355 16.72 -27.39 -18.65
N SER A 356 15.67 -27.10 -19.41
CA SER A 356 14.30 -27.10 -18.89
C SER A 356 13.27 -27.37 -19.99
N ALA A 357 12.60 -28.52 -19.89
CA ALA A 357 11.51 -28.91 -20.78
C ALA A 357 10.17 -28.27 -20.33
N PRO A 358 9.33 -27.79 -21.27
CA PRO A 358 7.95 -27.44 -20.96
C PRO A 358 7.14 -28.70 -20.60
N PRO A 359 6.19 -28.64 -19.65
CA PRO A 359 5.23 -29.73 -19.42
C PRO A 359 4.24 -29.84 -20.59
N GLU A 360 3.35 -30.83 -20.57
CA GLU A 360 2.17 -30.78 -21.45
C GLU A 360 1.31 -29.53 -21.14
N PRO A 361 0.72 -28.87 -22.16
CA PRO A 361 -0.03 -27.64 -21.97
C PRO A 361 -1.41 -27.95 -21.39
N SER A 362 -1.80 -27.21 -20.36
CA SER A 362 -3.14 -27.35 -19.75
C SER A 362 -4.23 -26.78 -20.67
N VAL A 363 -3.87 -25.78 -21.46
CA VAL A 363 -4.73 -25.14 -22.48
C VAL A 363 -3.86 -24.63 -23.64
N THR A 364 -4.42 -24.64 -24.85
CA THR A 364 -3.78 -24.09 -26.06
C THR A 364 -4.66 -22.99 -26.64
N TYR A 365 -4.08 -21.83 -26.93
CA TYR A 365 -4.74 -20.72 -27.62
C TYR A 365 -4.09 -20.48 -29.00
N ASN A 366 -4.93 -20.16 -29.99
CA ASN A 366 -4.50 -19.62 -31.27
C ASN A 366 -4.79 -18.11 -31.27
N ILE A 367 -3.82 -17.29 -31.67
CA ILE A 367 -3.97 -15.85 -31.83
C ILE A 367 -3.61 -15.50 -33.28
N THR A 368 -4.51 -14.81 -33.98
CA THR A 368 -4.21 -14.24 -35.30
C THR A 368 -3.92 -12.74 -35.18
N ILE A 369 -2.89 -12.26 -35.88
CA ILE A 369 -2.59 -10.83 -36.06
C ILE A 369 -2.98 -10.42 -37.48
N THR A 370 -3.90 -9.46 -37.61
CA THR A 370 -4.29 -8.82 -38.88
C THR A 370 -4.10 -7.30 -38.81
N GLN A 371 -4.07 -6.64 -39.96
CA GLN A 371 -4.19 -5.18 -40.06
C GLN A 371 -5.53 -4.83 -40.71
N VAL A 372 -6.28 -3.89 -40.12
CA VAL A 372 -7.62 -3.49 -40.53
C VAL A 372 -7.69 -1.98 -40.68
N VAL A 373 -8.32 -1.50 -41.75
CA VAL A 373 -8.64 -0.07 -41.91
C VAL A 373 -10.03 0.17 -41.30
N ASN A 374 -10.12 1.08 -40.32
CA ASN A 374 -11.38 1.39 -39.65
C ASN A 374 -12.28 2.32 -40.49
N SER A 375 -13.50 2.58 -40.01
CA SER A 375 -14.50 3.42 -40.71
C SER A 375 -14.10 4.90 -40.87
N THR A 376 -13.07 5.38 -40.18
CA THR A 376 -12.51 6.74 -40.36
C THR A 376 -11.22 6.77 -41.19
N GLY A 377 -10.79 5.62 -41.73
CA GLY A 377 -9.65 5.49 -42.66
C GLY A 377 -8.30 5.21 -41.99
N HIS A 378 -8.25 4.97 -40.68
CA HIS A 378 -7.01 4.71 -39.95
C HIS A 378 -6.68 3.21 -39.97
N LYS A 379 -5.40 2.88 -40.17
CA LYS A 379 -4.90 1.50 -39.99
C LYS A 379 -4.77 1.19 -38.51
N LEU A 380 -5.35 0.08 -38.09
CA LEU A 380 -5.21 -0.49 -36.75
C LEU A 380 -4.71 -1.93 -36.87
N PHE A 381 -3.93 -2.38 -35.90
CA PHE A 381 -3.56 -3.78 -35.78
C PHE A 381 -4.54 -4.48 -34.85
N TYR A 382 -5.03 -5.64 -35.29
CA TYR A 382 -5.98 -6.48 -34.58
C TYR A 382 -5.23 -7.73 -34.14
N MET A 383 -5.30 -8.05 -32.85
CA MET A 383 -4.74 -9.26 -32.27
C MET A 383 -5.89 -10.05 -31.64
N ASN A 384 -6.05 -11.33 -31.99
CA ASN A 384 -7.21 -12.13 -31.57
C ASN A 384 -8.59 -11.48 -31.92
N GLY A 385 -8.66 -10.73 -33.02
CA GLY A 385 -9.91 -10.12 -33.51
C GLY A 385 -10.29 -8.77 -32.89
N SER A 386 -9.46 -8.19 -32.02
CA SER A 386 -9.66 -6.85 -31.43
C SER A 386 -8.39 -5.99 -31.52
N PRO A 387 -8.50 -4.66 -31.71
CA PRO A 387 -7.39 -3.74 -31.47
C PRO A 387 -7.39 -3.30 -30.00
N PHE A 388 -6.24 -3.35 -29.34
CA PHE A 388 -6.11 -2.88 -27.97
C PHE A 388 -6.24 -1.35 -27.86
N GLN A 389 -7.03 -0.88 -26.88
CA GLN A 389 -7.17 0.53 -26.52
C GLN A 389 -6.98 0.72 -25.02
N ALA A 390 -5.90 1.39 -24.63
CA ALA A 390 -5.54 1.66 -23.24
C ALA A 390 -6.54 2.58 -22.53
N ASN A 391 -7.00 2.20 -21.34
CA ASN A 391 -7.72 3.08 -20.41
C ASN A 391 -6.85 3.40 -19.19
N TYR A 392 -6.10 4.50 -19.25
CA TYR A 392 -5.14 4.89 -18.20
C TYR A 392 -5.75 5.14 -16.82
N ASN A 393 -7.07 5.40 -16.74
CA ASN A 393 -7.79 5.59 -15.48
C ASN A 393 -8.20 4.28 -14.79
N ASN A 394 -8.26 3.16 -15.52
CA ASN A 394 -8.82 1.91 -15.04
C ASN A 394 -7.87 0.73 -15.32
N PRO A 395 -6.77 0.57 -14.55
CA PRO A 395 -5.81 -0.49 -14.78
C PRO A 395 -6.44 -1.89 -14.65
N ILE A 396 -6.19 -2.78 -15.62
CA ILE A 396 -6.82 -4.12 -15.64
C ILE A 396 -6.43 -4.94 -14.39
N LEU A 397 -5.21 -4.80 -13.87
CA LEU A 397 -4.77 -5.43 -12.62
C LEU A 397 -5.53 -4.91 -11.39
N LEU A 398 -5.90 -3.63 -11.36
CA LEU A 398 -6.75 -3.06 -10.30
C LEU A 398 -8.14 -3.70 -10.32
N LEU A 399 -8.78 -3.70 -11.49
CA LEU A 399 -10.11 -4.25 -11.65
C LEU A 399 -10.15 -5.77 -11.40
N ALA A 400 -9.11 -6.50 -11.81
CA ALA A 400 -8.95 -7.91 -11.48
C ALA A 400 -8.84 -8.15 -9.96
N ASN A 401 -8.06 -7.34 -9.23
CA ASN A 401 -7.93 -7.40 -7.75
C ASN A 401 -9.24 -7.04 -7.03
N GLU A 402 -10.02 -6.11 -7.59
CA GLU A 402 -11.37 -5.75 -7.13
C GLU A 402 -12.45 -6.78 -7.53
N ARG A 403 -12.08 -7.86 -8.25
CA ARG A 403 -12.96 -8.88 -8.83
C ARG A 403 -13.93 -8.36 -9.90
N ASN A 404 -13.67 -7.18 -10.43
CA ASN A 404 -14.42 -6.60 -11.53
C ASN A 404 -13.85 -7.07 -12.87
N TYR A 405 -14.32 -8.23 -13.34
CA TYR A 405 -14.02 -8.75 -14.67
C TYR A 405 -14.96 -8.20 -15.76
N SER A 406 -15.84 -7.25 -15.42
CA SER A 406 -16.71 -6.57 -16.38
C SER A 406 -15.95 -5.39 -17.00
N TYR A 407 -15.15 -5.68 -18.02
CA TYR A 407 -14.39 -4.64 -18.75
C TYR A 407 -15.39 -3.70 -19.45
N PRO A 408 -15.48 -2.41 -19.04
CA PRO A 408 -16.55 -1.50 -19.50
C PRO A 408 -16.45 -1.11 -20.98
N TYR A 409 -15.40 -1.55 -21.67
CA TYR A 409 -15.14 -1.31 -23.10
C TYR A 409 -14.78 -2.60 -23.85
N ASP A 410 -15.17 -3.77 -23.35
CA ASP A 410 -14.93 -5.06 -24.02
C ASP A 410 -15.49 -5.04 -25.47
N PRO A 411 -14.73 -5.46 -26.52
CA PRO A 411 -13.47 -6.21 -26.48
C PRO A 411 -12.18 -5.35 -26.55
N GLN A 412 -12.25 -4.03 -26.41
CA GLN A 412 -11.14 -3.10 -26.68
C GLN A 412 -9.94 -3.26 -25.72
N TRP A 413 -10.11 -3.92 -24.57
CA TRP A 413 -9.00 -4.21 -23.64
C TRP A 413 -8.31 -5.56 -23.91
N ASN A 414 -8.87 -6.34 -24.85
CA ASN A 414 -8.30 -7.56 -25.43
C ASN A 414 -7.78 -8.57 -24.38
N VAL A 415 -8.61 -8.86 -23.36
CA VAL A 415 -8.22 -9.67 -22.21
C VAL A 415 -8.45 -11.17 -22.46
N ILE A 416 -7.38 -11.96 -22.43
CA ILE A 416 -7.45 -13.43 -22.47
C ILE A 416 -7.36 -13.93 -21.03
N ASN A 417 -8.47 -14.42 -20.48
CA ASN A 417 -8.53 -14.97 -19.14
C ASN A 417 -8.10 -16.44 -19.12
N LEU A 418 -6.92 -16.71 -18.53
CA LEU A 418 -6.29 -18.03 -18.50
C LEU A 418 -6.77 -18.91 -17.32
N GLY A 419 -7.65 -18.36 -16.46
CA GLY A 419 -8.38 -19.12 -15.44
C GLY A 419 -7.48 -19.68 -14.32
N SER A 420 -7.53 -21.00 -14.12
CA SER A 420 -6.70 -21.71 -13.14
C SER A 420 -6.01 -22.92 -13.78
N ASN A 421 -5.56 -22.75 -15.01
CA ASN A 421 -4.67 -23.66 -15.71
C ASN A 421 -3.25 -23.58 -15.09
N SER A 422 -2.41 -24.61 -15.27
CA SER A 422 -1.00 -24.58 -14.80
C SER A 422 0.01 -24.22 -15.89
N SER A 423 -0.37 -24.35 -17.17
CA SER A 423 0.48 -24.05 -18.33
C SER A 423 -0.38 -23.65 -19.52
N VAL A 424 0.12 -22.73 -20.36
CA VAL A 424 -0.55 -22.33 -21.62
C VAL A 424 0.42 -22.40 -22.79
N ARG A 425 -0.03 -22.99 -23.90
CA ARG A 425 0.64 -22.91 -25.22
C ARG A 425 -0.10 -21.87 -26.08
N ILE A 426 0.64 -20.96 -26.70
CA ILE A 426 0.11 -19.92 -27.57
C ILE A 426 0.75 -20.07 -28.95
N ASN A 427 -0.08 -20.27 -29.96
CA ASN A 427 0.29 -20.27 -31.38
C ASN A 427 -0.15 -18.93 -31.98
N VAL A 428 0.81 -18.11 -32.42
CA VAL A 428 0.56 -16.78 -32.98
C VAL A 428 0.77 -16.84 -34.50
N TRP A 429 -0.30 -16.65 -35.27
CA TRP A 429 -0.27 -16.56 -36.73
C TRP A 429 -0.24 -15.10 -37.19
N ASN A 430 0.74 -14.74 -38.01
CA ASN A 430 0.92 -13.40 -38.57
C ASN A 430 0.30 -13.31 -39.97
N ASP A 431 -0.98 -12.96 -40.06
CA ASP A 431 -1.75 -12.88 -41.31
C ASP A 431 -1.49 -11.56 -42.08
N ASN A 432 -0.24 -11.09 -42.05
CA ASN A 432 0.20 -9.86 -42.72
C ASN A 432 1.68 -9.88 -43.10
N PHE A 433 2.04 -8.95 -44.00
CA PHE A 433 3.36 -8.84 -44.63
C PHE A 433 4.41 -8.08 -43.81
N VAL A 434 4.14 -7.80 -42.53
CA VAL A 434 5.04 -7.01 -41.66
C VAL A 434 5.59 -7.91 -40.55
N PRO A 435 6.90 -7.86 -40.24
CA PRO A 435 7.47 -8.59 -39.11
C PRO A 435 7.10 -7.91 -37.78
N HIS A 436 7.17 -8.66 -36.68
CA HIS A 436 6.90 -8.14 -35.33
C HIS A 436 7.89 -8.73 -34.30
N PRO A 437 8.56 -7.94 -33.44
CA PRO A 437 9.27 -8.48 -32.29
C PRO A 437 8.27 -8.64 -31.15
N MET A 438 7.87 -9.86 -30.83
CA MET A 438 6.81 -10.14 -29.88
C MET A 438 7.38 -10.32 -28.47
N HIS A 439 7.03 -9.40 -27.55
CA HIS A 439 7.47 -9.41 -26.15
C HIS A 439 6.35 -9.90 -25.22
N LEU A 440 6.72 -10.72 -24.23
CA LEU A 440 5.87 -11.17 -23.12
C LEU A 440 6.38 -10.61 -21.78
N HIS A 441 5.50 -9.90 -21.06
CA HIS A 441 5.78 -9.45 -19.69
C HIS A 441 5.72 -10.62 -18.69
N GLY A 442 6.47 -10.52 -17.59
CA GLY A 442 6.34 -11.40 -16.43
C GLY A 442 6.89 -12.83 -16.57
N HIS A 443 7.27 -13.27 -17.78
CA HIS A 443 7.71 -14.65 -18.05
C HIS A 443 8.73 -14.74 -19.20
N ASP A 444 9.67 -15.69 -19.09
CA ASP A 444 10.33 -16.27 -20.26
C ASP A 444 9.34 -17.18 -21.01
N MET A 445 9.30 -17.04 -22.34
CA MET A 445 8.64 -17.97 -23.26
C MET A 445 9.57 -19.15 -23.57
N TRP A 446 9.11 -20.40 -23.43
CA TRP A 446 9.68 -21.51 -24.20
C TRP A 446 9.22 -21.36 -25.65
N VAL A 447 10.13 -20.95 -26.54
CA VAL A 447 9.88 -20.84 -27.99
C VAL A 447 9.99 -22.23 -28.60
N LEU A 448 8.84 -22.84 -28.90
CA LEU A 448 8.72 -24.22 -29.36
C LEU A 448 8.97 -24.33 -30.86
N HIS A 449 8.51 -23.35 -31.64
CA HIS A 449 8.72 -23.28 -33.09
C HIS A 449 8.58 -21.84 -33.60
N ASP A 450 9.36 -21.46 -34.61
CA ASP A 450 9.17 -20.25 -35.41
C ASP A 450 9.36 -20.57 -36.91
N GLY A 451 8.59 -19.92 -37.79
CA GLY A 451 8.65 -20.25 -39.21
C GLY A 451 7.72 -19.44 -40.11
N LEU A 452 7.78 -19.74 -41.41
CA LEU A 452 6.88 -19.21 -42.43
C LEU A 452 5.69 -20.15 -42.64
N GLY A 453 4.53 -19.61 -43.03
CA GLY A 453 3.28 -20.36 -43.10
C GLY A 453 2.73 -20.72 -41.71
N GLN A 454 1.62 -21.45 -41.68
CA GLN A 454 1.00 -21.89 -40.41
C GLN A 454 1.81 -23.03 -39.76
N TRP A 455 1.72 -23.14 -38.43
CA TRP A 455 2.40 -24.19 -37.67
C TRP A 455 1.88 -25.59 -38.02
N ASP A 456 2.79 -26.54 -38.21
CA ASP A 456 2.51 -27.92 -38.58
C ASP A 456 2.39 -28.89 -37.37
N GLY A 457 2.62 -28.39 -36.16
CA GLY A 457 2.62 -29.17 -34.92
C GLY A 457 4.01 -29.60 -34.43
N THR A 458 5.09 -29.32 -35.16
CA THR A 458 6.45 -29.69 -34.77
C THR A 458 7.02 -28.82 -33.64
N ILE A 459 7.97 -29.36 -32.87
CA ILE A 459 8.67 -28.64 -31.79
C ILE A 459 10.17 -28.83 -31.99
N VAL A 460 10.93 -27.73 -31.97
CA VAL A 460 12.40 -27.75 -31.99
C VAL A 460 12.90 -27.98 -30.57
N ASN A 461 13.83 -28.93 -30.40
CA ASN A 461 14.47 -29.25 -29.11
C ASN A 461 13.48 -29.45 -27.93
N PRO A 462 12.48 -30.34 -28.01
CA PRO A 462 11.39 -30.43 -27.02
C PRO A 462 11.84 -30.62 -25.55
N GLU A 463 12.99 -31.26 -25.31
CA GLU A 463 13.55 -31.45 -23.95
C GLU A 463 14.22 -30.18 -23.36
N ASN A 464 14.58 -29.21 -24.21
CA ASN A 464 15.17 -27.93 -23.81
C ASN A 464 15.03 -26.89 -24.93
N PRO A 465 13.80 -26.42 -25.24
CA PRO A 465 13.58 -25.45 -26.30
C PRO A 465 14.11 -24.08 -25.86
N GLN A 466 14.42 -23.21 -26.84
CA GLN A 466 14.95 -21.87 -26.58
C GLN A 466 14.02 -21.11 -25.63
N ARG A 467 14.59 -20.40 -24.64
CA ARG A 467 13.85 -19.58 -23.69
C ARG A 467 14.27 -18.14 -23.80
N ARG A 468 13.29 -17.22 -23.82
CA ARG A 468 13.51 -15.76 -23.80
C ARG A 468 12.21 -14.98 -23.61
N ASP A 469 12.29 -13.68 -23.30
CA ASP A 469 11.11 -12.81 -23.17
C ASP A 469 10.65 -12.12 -24.48
N THR A 470 11.46 -12.10 -25.55
CA THR A 470 11.11 -11.40 -26.81
C THR A 470 11.54 -12.18 -28.05
N GLN A 471 10.61 -12.61 -28.92
CA GLN A 471 10.93 -13.42 -30.12
C GLN A 471 10.41 -12.77 -31.41
N ASN A 472 11.19 -12.84 -32.50
CA ASN A 472 10.78 -12.30 -33.79
C ASN A 472 9.75 -13.21 -34.48
N LEU A 473 8.68 -12.59 -34.97
CA LEU A 473 7.59 -13.19 -35.73
C LEU A 473 7.68 -12.69 -37.19
N ALA A 474 7.93 -13.63 -38.11
CA ALA A 474 8.17 -13.34 -39.52
C ALA A 474 6.90 -12.92 -40.29
N PRO A 475 7.02 -12.19 -41.42
CA PRO A 475 5.91 -11.90 -42.33
C PRO A 475 5.26 -13.18 -42.86
N ASN A 476 3.93 -13.28 -42.82
CA ASN A 476 3.18 -14.50 -43.17
C ASN A 476 3.73 -15.77 -42.47
N GLY A 477 4.14 -15.61 -41.21
CA GLY A 477 4.77 -16.65 -40.39
C GLY A 477 4.09 -16.86 -39.04
N HIS A 478 4.67 -17.73 -38.22
CA HIS A 478 4.18 -18.03 -36.89
C HIS A 478 5.30 -18.05 -35.84
N ILE A 479 4.91 -17.82 -34.59
CA ILE A 479 5.66 -18.24 -33.40
C ILE A 479 4.74 -19.09 -32.54
N VAL A 480 5.24 -20.24 -32.07
CA VAL A 480 4.55 -21.08 -31.09
C VAL A 480 5.40 -21.11 -29.85
N PHE A 481 4.80 -20.67 -28.73
CA PHE A 481 5.47 -20.66 -27.45
C PHE A 481 4.60 -21.24 -26.35
N GLN A 482 5.23 -21.54 -25.22
CA GLN A 482 4.55 -22.00 -24.02
C GLN A 482 5.21 -21.37 -22.79
N TYR A 483 4.42 -21.17 -21.73
CA TYR A 483 4.94 -20.82 -20.41
C TYR A 483 4.08 -21.45 -19.32
N ASN A 484 4.65 -21.54 -18.11
CA ASN A 484 3.93 -21.96 -16.92
C ASN A 484 3.17 -20.78 -16.34
N LEU A 485 1.94 -21.03 -15.92
CA LEU A 485 1.15 -20.08 -15.18
C LEU A 485 1.60 -20.19 -13.71
N ASP A 486 2.75 -19.59 -13.42
CA ASP A 486 3.45 -19.59 -12.12
C ASP A 486 3.58 -18.21 -11.45
N ASN A 487 2.95 -17.17 -12.01
CA ASN A 487 3.10 -15.77 -11.62
C ASN A 487 1.77 -14.99 -11.79
N PRO A 488 0.86 -15.01 -10.78
CA PRO A 488 -0.45 -14.37 -10.89
C PRO A 488 -0.36 -12.87 -11.20
N GLY A 489 -1.09 -12.40 -12.22
CA GLY A 489 -0.98 -11.03 -12.70
C GLY A 489 -1.80 -10.73 -13.95
N VAL A 490 -1.56 -9.55 -14.53
CA VAL A 490 -2.05 -9.21 -15.87
C VAL A 490 -0.82 -8.80 -16.68
N TRP A 491 -0.44 -9.66 -17.62
CA TRP A 491 0.80 -9.54 -18.37
C TRP A 491 0.50 -9.13 -19.81
N LEU A 492 1.15 -8.08 -20.29
CA LEU A 492 1.00 -7.65 -21.67
C LEU A 492 1.79 -8.60 -22.59
N PHE A 493 1.19 -9.01 -23.69
CA PHE A 493 1.89 -9.67 -24.79
C PHE A 493 1.64 -8.88 -26.08
N HIS A 494 2.70 -8.33 -26.67
CA HIS A 494 2.59 -7.29 -27.68
C HIS A 494 3.75 -7.26 -28.69
N CYS A 495 3.56 -6.54 -29.79
CA CYS A 495 4.66 -6.16 -30.67
C CYS A 495 5.43 -4.99 -30.04
N HIS A 496 6.75 -5.10 -29.91
CA HIS A 496 7.59 -4.09 -29.26
C HIS A 496 7.90 -2.88 -30.19
N LEU A 497 7.51 -2.96 -31.47
CA LEU A 497 7.60 -1.84 -32.41
C LEU A 497 6.62 -0.74 -31.95
N ALA A 498 7.14 0.43 -31.58
CA ALA A 498 6.43 1.43 -30.77
C ALA A 498 5.11 1.91 -31.40
N TRP A 499 5.07 2.04 -32.73
CA TRP A 499 3.89 2.44 -33.47
C TRP A 499 2.85 1.31 -33.55
N HIS A 500 3.26 0.05 -33.70
CA HIS A 500 2.33 -1.09 -33.77
C HIS A 500 1.57 -1.30 -32.46
N LEU A 501 2.26 -1.18 -31.31
CA LEU A 501 1.60 -1.14 -29.99
C LEU A 501 0.62 0.04 -29.90
N SER A 502 1.03 1.22 -30.37
CA SER A 502 0.16 2.42 -30.42
C SER A 502 -1.06 2.25 -31.34
N SER A 503 -0.95 1.40 -32.36
CA SER A 503 -2.04 0.98 -33.26
C SER A 503 -2.88 -0.20 -32.74
N GLY A 504 -2.63 -0.68 -31.52
CA GLY A 504 -3.43 -1.72 -30.85
C GLY A 504 -2.91 -3.16 -30.94
N LEU A 505 -1.66 -3.40 -31.35
CA LEU A 505 -1.09 -4.75 -31.47
C LEU A 505 -0.64 -5.34 -30.11
N SER A 506 -1.62 -5.69 -29.27
CA SER A 506 -1.39 -6.42 -28.01
C SER A 506 -2.62 -7.20 -27.52
N VAL A 507 -2.37 -8.15 -26.62
CA VAL A 507 -3.36 -8.82 -25.76
C VAL A 507 -2.97 -8.70 -24.29
N SER A 508 -3.96 -8.67 -23.41
CA SER A 508 -3.77 -8.66 -21.95
C SER A 508 -3.98 -10.07 -21.41
N LEU A 509 -2.92 -10.76 -21.01
CA LEU A 509 -2.98 -12.12 -20.48
C LEU A 509 -3.30 -12.07 -18.97
N LEU A 510 -4.55 -12.39 -18.61
CA LEU A 510 -5.01 -12.41 -17.22
C LEU A 510 -4.72 -13.79 -16.61
N GLU A 511 -3.68 -13.85 -15.79
CA GLU A 511 -3.21 -15.07 -15.15
C GLU A 511 -3.76 -15.20 -13.72
N ARG A 512 -4.30 -16.39 -13.39
CA ARG A 512 -4.75 -16.77 -12.04
C ARG A 512 -5.55 -15.66 -11.32
N PRO A 513 -6.64 -15.12 -11.91
CA PRO A 513 -7.43 -14.01 -11.35
C PRO A 513 -7.92 -14.21 -9.91
N LYS A 514 -8.05 -15.47 -9.44
CA LYS A 514 -8.41 -15.79 -8.05
C LYS A 514 -7.30 -15.43 -7.06
N GLU A 515 -6.03 -15.51 -7.47
CA GLU A 515 -4.83 -15.25 -6.66
C GLU A 515 -4.43 -13.77 -6.67
N ILE A 516 -4.68 -13.04 -7.77
CA ILE A 516 -4.48 -11.58 -7.85
C ILE A 516 -5.14 -10.84 -6.69
N ASN A 517 -6.33 -11.28 -6.25
CA ASN A 517 -7.08 -10.74 -5.11
C ASN A 517 -6.37 -10.82 -3.75
N GLN A 518 -5.27 -11.56 -3.66
CA GLN A 518 -4.50 -11.75 -2.42
C GLN A 518 -3.36 -10.73 -2.30
N PHE A 519 -2.89 -10.15 -3.41
CA PHE A 519 -1.92 -9.08 -3.39
C PHE A 519 -2.53 -7.82 -2.77
N GLN A 520 -1.83 -7.21 -1.81
CA GLN A 520 -2.19 -5.88 -1.34
C GLN A 520 -1.73 -4.84 -2.37
N ILE A 521 -2.67 -4.05 -2.89
CA ILE A 521 -2.38 -2.86 -3.71
C ILE A 521 -1.37 -1.98 -2.96
N PRO A 522 -0.15 -1.75 -3.49
CA PRO A 522 0.83 -0.90 -2.84
C PRO A 522 0.30 0.52 -2.65
N PHE A 523 0.63 1.19 -1.53
CA PHE A 523 0.13 2.54 -1.26
C PHE A 523 0.43 3.54 -2.39
N ILE A 524 1.55 3.35 -3.11
CA ILE A 524 1.91 4.21 -4.24
C ILE A 524 0.96 4.06 -5.44
N MET A 525 0.40 2.87 -5.71
CA MET A 525 -0.66 2.69 -6.71
C MET A 525 -1.85 3.59 -6.40
N ALA A 526 -2.39 3.46 -5.18
CA ALA A 526 -3.55 4.22 -4.74
C ALA A 526 -3.29 5.74 -4.71
N GLN A 527 -2.04 6.16 -4.45
CA GLN A 527 -1.65 7.56 -4.58
C GLN A 527 -1.62 8.01 -6.04
N THR A 528 -1.05 7.22 -6.96
CA THR A 528 -0.93 7.59 -8.38
C THR A 528 -2.27 7.59 -9.09
N LEU A 529 -3.16 6.62 -8.80
CA LEU A 529 -4.58 6.64 -9.20
C LEU A 529 -5.25 7.98 -8.84
N LEU A 530 -5.17 8.38 -7.57
CA LEU A 530 -5.75 9.64 -7.08
C LEU A 530 -5.06 10.89 -7.65
N GLN A 531 -3.75 10.83 -7.91
CA GLN A 531 -2.99 11.94 -8.51
C GLN A 531 -3.22 12.08 -10.02
N HIS A 532 -3.64 11.01 -10.70
CA HIS A 532 -4.04 11.02 -12.11
C HIS A 532 -5.46 11.57 -12.24
N SER A 533 -6.43 11.05 -11.49
CA SER A 533 -7.83 11.50 -11.55
C SER A 533 -8.00 12.97 -11.12
N LEU A 534 -7.27 13.44 -10.10
CA LEU A 534 -7.25 14.85 -9.71
C LEU A 534 -6.53 15.78 -10.72
N ARG A 535 -6.07 15.26 -11.87
CA ARG A 535 -5.33 15.99 -12.90
C ARG A 535 -5.74 15.62 -14.33
N GLU A 536 -6.93 15.05 -14.52
CA GLU A 536 -7.48 14.80 -15.86
C GLU A 536 -7.51 16.10 -16.69
N ASP A 537 -7.95 17.22 -16.10
CA ASP A 537 -7.94 18.56 -16.72
C ASP A 537 -6.55 19.03 -17.24
N ILE A 538 -5.46 18.44 -16.74
CA ILE A 538 -4.08 18.76 -17.15
C ILE A 538 -3.53 17.68 -18.11
N CYS A 539 -3.95 16.43 -17.96
CA CYS A 539 -3.49 15.31 -18.81
C CYS A 539 -4.31 15.17 -20.11
N ALA A 540 -5.51 15.77 -20.19
CA ALA A 540 -6.43 15.68 -21.32
C ALA A 540 -6.10 16.66 -22.48
N ALA A 541 -4.89 17.22 -22.54
CA ALA A 541 -4.50 18.26 -23.48
C ALA A 541 -3.24 17.90 -24.30
N PRO A 542 -3.37 17.34 -25.52
CA PRO A 542 -4.59 16.85 -26.15
C PRO A 542 -4.41 15.42 -26.70
N VAL A 543 -4.42 14.39 -25.84
CA VAL A 543 -4.77 13.03 -26.32
C VAL A 543 -6.27 13.01 -26.58
N ARG A 544 -6.68 13.55 -27.73
CA ARG A 544 -8.05 13.36 -28.23
C ARG A 544 -8.27 11.86 -28.40
N GLN A 545 -9.37 11.34 -27.84
CA GLN A 545 -9.85 10.01 -28.20
C GLN A 545 -10.22 10.00 -29.68
N ILE A 546 -9.35 9.45 -30.53
CA ILE A 546 -9.62 9.22 -31.96
C ILE A 546 -10.56 8.01 -32.08
N THR A 547 -11.84 8.21 -31.70
CA THR A 547 -13.07 7.51 -32.12
C THR A 547 -14.18 7.66 -31.06
N GLN A 548 -14.75 8.86 -30.90
CA GLN A 548 -16.14 9.00 -30.45
C GLN A 548 -16.90 9.99 -31.36
N PRO A 549 -18.09 9.63 -31.87
CA PRO A 549 -18.92 10.55 -32.64
C PRO A 549 -19.63 11.55 -31.71
N PRO A 550 -19.85 12.80 -32.15
CA PRO A 550 -20.57 13.78 -31.33
C PRO A 550 -22.08 13.48 -31.33
N ASN A 551 -22.67 13.19 -30.16
CA ASN A 551 -24.03 13.58 -29.75
C ASN A 551 -24.49 12.89 -28.43
N VAL A 552 -24.27 13.53 -27.28
CA VAL A 552 -25.31 13.85 -26.28
C VAL A 552 -24.81 15.07 -25.49
N VAL A 553 -25.55 16.18 -25.50
CA VAL A 553 -25.30 17.32 -24.61
C VAL A 553 -26.42 17.40 -23.57
N THR A 554 -26.05 17.26 -22.30
CA THR A 554 -26.90 17.67 -21.16
C THR A 554 -26.05 18.47 -20.18
N MET A 555 -26.41 19.75 -20.00
CA MET A 555 -25.62 20.70 -19.23
C MET A 555 -25.82 20.58 -17.72
N SER A 556 -24.76 20.91 -16.96
CA SER A 556 -24.89 21.29 -15.56
C SER A 556 -25.73 22.58 -15.40
N LYS A 557 -26.40 22.74 -14.25
CA LYS A 557 -27.32 23.86 -13.98
C LYS A 557 -26.79 24.81 -12.90
N ASN A 558 -27.16 26.08 -13.05
CA ASN A 558 -27.01 27.23 -12.13
C ASN A 558 -25.65 27.97 -12.24
N HIS A 559 -25.56 29.30 -12.31
CA HIS A 559 -26.55 30.36 -12.07
C HIS A 559 -26.43 31.57 -13.04
N LEU A 560 -27.58 32.00 -13.57
CA LEU A 560 -28.02 33.33 -14.06
C LEU A 560 -29.34 33.07 -14.81
N GLY A 561 -30.41 33.86 -14.79
CA GLY A 561 -30.70 35.13 -14.10
C GLY A 561 -31.86 35.82 -14.86
N ALA A 562 -32.91 36.26 -14.15
CA ALA A 562 -34.11 36.97 -14.65
C ALA A 562 -35.23 36.19 -15.40
N GLN A 563 -36.36 36.04 -14.68
CA GLN A 563 -37.74 36.46 -15.03
C GLN A 563 -38.65 35.74 -16.07
N VAL A 564 -39.97 35.78 -15.76
CA VAL A 564 -41.18 35.68 -16.65
C VAL A 564 -41.42 34.29 -17.26
N SER A 565 -42.23 33.41 -16.62
CA SER A 565 -43.71 33.25 -16.74
C SER A 565 -44.18 32.68 -18.10
N ASP A 566 -45.16 31.77 -18.24
CA ASP A 566 -46.11 31.23 -17.25
C ASP A 566 -46.83 29.95 -17.78
N ASN A 567 -47.50 29.20 -16.90
CA ASN A 567 -48.66 28.31 -17.15
C ASN A 567 -48.58 27.02 -18.03
N ILE A 568 -49.06 25.90 -17.41
CA ILE A 568 -50.14 24.95 -17.87
C ILE A 568 -49.96 24.20 -19.22
N ASP A 569 -50.37 22.93 -19.43
CA ASP A 569 -50.64 21.68 -18.66
C ASP A 569 -51.05 20.59 -19.71
N GLY A 570 -51.27 19.33 -19.32
CA GLY A 570 -52.29 18.48 -19.98
C GLY A 570 -51.90 17.53 -21.14
N SER A 571 -51.46 16.32 -20.78
CA SER A 571 -52.01 15.02 -21.23
C SER A 571 -52.38 14.68 -22.71
N GLN A 572 -51.70 13.64 -23.22
CA GLN A 572 -52.24 12.41 -23.88
C GLN A 572 -52.84 12.39 -25.33
N ILE A 573 -52.85 11.16 -25.87
CA ILE A 573 -53.80 10.47 -26.80
C ILE A 573 -53.25 10.02 -28.18
N PHE A 574 -53.66 8.77 -28.50
CA PHE A 574 -53.64 7.93 -29.73
C PHE A 574 -53.99 8.65 -31.07
N ASP A 575 -53.90 8.08 -32.29
CA ASP A 575 -53.65 6.73 -32.85
C ASP A 575 -53.17 6.88 -34.35
N SER A 576 -52.93 5.92 -35.26
CA SER A 576 -52.95 4.43 -35.39
C SER A 576 -52.18 4.02 -36.67
N GLY A 577 -52.07 2.71 -37.02
CA GLY A 577 -51.78 2.30 -38.42
C GLY A 577 -51.25 0.87 -38.68
N VAL A 578 -52.15 -0.07 -39.02
CA VAL A 578 -51.88 -1.48 -39.45
C VAL A 578 -51.60 -1.51 -40.98
N GLU A 579 -50.80 -2.40 -41.59
CA GLU A 579 -51.13 -3.80 -41.94
C GLU A 579 -49.94 -4.65 -42.45
N ILE A 580 -50.13 -5.99 -42.57
CA ILE A 580 -49.12 -7.03 -42.84
C ILE A 580 -49.55 -7.92 -44.03
N GLN A 581 -48.59 -8.40 -44.83
CA GLN A 581 -48.71 -9.68 -45.56
C GLN A 581 -47.44 -10.55 -45.44
N LYS A 582 -47.64 -11.87 -45.47
CA LYS A 582 -46.61 -12.93 -45.33
C LYS A 582 -46.19 -13.50 -46.69
N LEU A 583 -45.01 -14.14 -46.72
CA LEU A 583 -44.87 -15.55 -47.14
C LEU A 583 -43.60 -16.19 -46.54
N GLU A 584 -43.48 -17.52 -46.60
CA GLU A 584 -42.64 -18.32 -45.68
C GLU A 584 -41.67 -19.28 -46.41
N ALA A 585 -40.50 -19.55 -45.80
CA ALA A 585 -39.66 -20.77 -45.91
C ALA A 585 -38.34 -20.59 -45.12
N THR A 586 -37.60 -21.60 -44.61
CA THR A 586 -37.90 -22.95 -44.08
C THR A 586 -36.69 -23.43 -43.25
N HIS A 587 -36.88 -24.20 -42.17
CA HIS A 587 -35.81 -24.87 -41.41
C HIS A 587 -36.15 -26.35 -41.12
N PRO A 588 -35.16 -27.26 -41.15
CA PRO A 588 -35.18 -28.57 -40.49
C PRO A 588 -33.96 -28.72 -39.51
N PRO A 589 -33.89 -29.75 -38.62
CA PRO A 589 -34.24 -29.49 -37.22
C PRO A 589 -33.22 -29.97 -36.16
N LEU A 590 -33.46 -29.55 -34.91
CA LEU A 590 -32.80 -30.08 -33.71
C LEU A 590 -33.35 -31.46 -33.32
N ILE A 591 -32.52 -32.29 -32.70
CA ILE A 591 -32.96 -33.50 -31.96
C ILE A 591 -32.68 -33.26 -30.47
N GLN A 592 -33.67 -33.58 -29.63
CA GLN A 592 -33.62 -33.41 -28.19
C GLN A 592 -34.13 -34.70 -27.52
N THR A 593 -33.38 -35.24 -26.57
CA THR A 593 -33.87 -36.26 -25.62
C THR A 593 -33.33 -35.95 -24.24
N GLY A 594 -34.18 -36.13 -23.22
CA GLY A 594 -33.84 -35.97 -21.82
C GLY A 594 -34.75 -36.83 -20.96
N VAL A 595 -34.22 -37.35 -19.85
CA VAL A 595 -34.93 -38.15 -18.84
C VAL A 595 -34.44 -37.71 -17.46
N TYR A 596 -35.26 -37.86 -16.41
CA TYR A 596 -35.10 -37.19 -15.11
C TYR A 596 -35.35 -38.18 -13.94
N PHE A 597 -34.88 -37.82 -12.75
CA PHE A 597 -35.14 -38.43 -11.41
C PHE A 597 -34.37 -39.72 -10.99
N ASP A 598 -33.34 -39.51 -10.15
CA ASP A 598 -33.30 -39.83 -8.69
C ASP A 598 -33.59 -41.28 -8.15
N PRO A 599 -33.20 -41.61 -6.89
CA PRO A 599 -31.93 -41.30 -6.19
C PRO A 599 -31.36 -42.51 -5.38
N VAL A 600 -30.08 -42.45 -4.93
CA VAL A 600 -29.53 -43.36 -3.89
C VAL A 600 -28.65 -42.60 -2.89
N THR A 601 -28.72 -42.99 -1.61
CA THR A 601 -28.16 -42.33 -0.41
C THR A 601 -26.81 -42.93 0.07
N PRO A 602 -26.09 -42.28 1.01
CA PRO A 602 -24.63 -42.46 1.14
C PRO A 602 -24.18 -43.54 2.15
N SER A 603 -22.92 -43.94 2.03
CA SER A 603 -22.17 -44.68 3.07
C SER A 603 -21.02 -43.82 3.66
N LYS A 604 -20.63 -44.14 4.90
CA LYS A 604 -19.59 -43.44 5.68
C LYS A 604 -18.29 -44.27 5.77
N PRO A 605 -17.14 -43.66 6.12
CA PRO A 605 -15.84 -44.30 5.99
C PRO A 605 -15.57 -45.36 7.06
N THR A 606 -14.79 -46.37 6.68
CA THR A 606 -14.10 -47.30 7.59
C THR A 606 -12.59 -47.05 7.53
N ALA A 607 -11.94 -47.05 8.70
CA ALA A 607 -10.50 -47.02 8.81
C ALA A 607 -9.97 -48.43 9.14
N ALA A 608 -8.87 -48.81 8.49
CA ALA A 608 -8.04 -49.97 8.83
C ALA A 608 -6.57 -49.63 8.51
N ALA A 609 -5.62 -50.27 9.18
CA ALA A 609 -4.21 -49.86 9.19
C ALA A 609 -3.26 -50.96 8.69
N ALA A 610 -2.06 -50.54 8.29
CA ALA A 610 -0.89 -51.36 7.94
C ALA A 610 -1.04 -52.21 6.65
N SER A 611 0.03 -52.66 5.99
CA SER A 611 1.44 -52.72 6.42
C SER A 611 2.44 -52.43 5.28
N GLU A 612 3.72 -52.46 5.63
CA GLU A 612 4.88 -52.13 4.80
C GLU A 612 5.00 -52.97 3.52
N LYS A 613 5.55 -52.36 2.46
CA LYS A 613 6.89 -52.75 2.00
C LYS A 613 7.58 -51.67 1.17
N MET A 614 8.91 -51.69 1.24
CA MET A 614 9.83 -50.75 0.60
C MET A 614 10.65 -51.52 -0.43
N GLU A 615 10.66 -51.07 -1.67
CA GLU A 615 11.55 -51.55 -2.73
C GLU A 615 12.03 -50.35 -3.56
N SER A 616 13.23 -50.46 -4.15
CA SER A 616 14.12 -49.30 -4.31
C SER A 616 14.62 -49.02 -5.73
N SER A 617 14.92 -47.73 -5.98
CA SER A 617 15.92 -47.17 -6.90
C SER A 617 15.41 -46.60 -8.23
N PRO A 618 16.16 -45.66 -8.86
CA PRO A 618 17.43 -45.04 -8.45
C PRO A 618 17.38 -43.51 -8.27
N SER A 619 18.53 -42.97 -7.83
CA SER A 619 18.82 -41.55 -7.54
C SER A 619 18.62 -40.55 -8.69
N GLY A 620 17.99 -39.41 -8.38
CA GLY A 620 18.29 -38.10 -8.99
C GLY A 620 19.09 -37.24 -8.01
N THR A 621 19.93 -36.32 -8.51
CA THR A 621 20.84 -35.50 -7.68
C THR A 621 20.10 -34.45 -6.84
N PRO A 622 20.54 -34.16 -5.59
CA PRO A 622 19.96 -33.11 -4.77
C PRO A 622 20.35 -31.72 -5.29
N ALA A 623 19.36 -30.85 -5.49
CA ALA A 623 19.60 -29.42 -5.68
C ALA A 623 20.15 -28.83 -4.37
N HIS A 624 21.31 -28.17 -4.44
CA HIS A 624 21.86 -27.45 -3.30
C HIS A 624 21.14 -26.11 -3.13
N ASN A 625 20.24 -26.02 -2.16
CA ASN A 625 19.63 -24.75 -1.74
C ASN A 625 20.73 -23.72 -1.39
N CYS A 626 20.76 -22.58 -2.09
CA CYS A 626 21.71 -21.50 -1.85
C CYS A 626 21.44 -20.69 -0.56
N SER A 627 20.79 -21.27 0.45
CA SER A 627 20.17 -20.56 1.59
C SER A 627 20.54 -21.15 2.96
N SER A 628 21.83 -21.08 3.33
CA SER A 628 22.29 -21.33 4.70
C SER A 628 23.44 -20.41 5.13
N ALA A 629 23.11 -19.40 5.93
CA ALA A 629 24.06 -18.57 6.67
C ALA A 629 23.42 -18.11 8.00
N ASP A 630 24.03 -18.43 9.13
CA ASP A 630 23.47 -18.14 10.46
C ASP A 630 23.57 -16.64 10.84
N PRO A 631 22.56 -16.08 11.54
CA PRO A 631 22.51 -14.66 11.87
C PRO A 631 23.44 -14.27 13.02
N ALA A 632 24.70 -13.95 12.69
CA ALA A 632 25.68 -13.46 13.66
C ALA A 632 25.42 -12.00 14.09
N VAL A 633 24.91 -11.83 15.32
CA VAL A 633 24.93 -10.60 16.15
C VAL A 633 24.49 -9.31 15.44
N ILE A 634 23.17 -9.09 15.39
CA ILE A 634 22.57 -7.85 14.89
C ILE A 634 22.94 -6.65 15.79
N GLY A 635 23.78 -5.74 15.27
CA GLY A 635 23.79 -4.34 15.72
C GLY A 635 22.48 -3.66 15.32
N GLY A 636 21.94 -2.80 16.19
CA GLY A 636 20.60 -2.23 16.02
C GLY A 636 20.42 -1.37 14.75
N PRO A 637 19.19 -1.26 14.22
CA PRO A 637 18.92 -0.56 12.97
C PRO A 637 19.13 0.96 13.09
N SER A 638 19.72 1.57 12.06
CA SER A 638 19.72 3.01 11.84
C SER A 638 18.44 3.46 11.13
N GLU A 639 17.88 4.62 11.52
CA GLU A 639 16.51 5.05 11.15
C GLU A 639 16.25 5.23 9.63
N PRO A 640 15.03 4.91 9.15
CA PRO A 640 14.58 5.23 7.79
C PRO A 640 14.05 6.66 7.65
N SER A 641 14.31 7.31 6.51
CA SER A 641 13.98 8.73 6.29
C SER A 641 13.05 9.00 5.09
N ASP A 642 11.73 8.79 5.26
CA ASP A 642 10.70 9.50 4.48
C ASP A 642 9.31 9.43 5.18
N LEU A 643 9.19 10.12 6.32
CA LEU A 643 7.96 10.19 7.11
C LEU A 643 6.98 11.25 6.56
N PRO A 644 5.65 11.03 6.62
CA PRO A 644 4.67 11.94 6.03
C PRO A 644 4.72 13.31 6.69
N SER A 645 4.67 14.37 5.88
CA SER A 645 4.84 15.75 6.32
C SER A 645 3.84 16.70 5.64
N GLY A 646 3.80 17.96 6.10
CA GLY A 646 2.91 18.99 5.56
C GLY A 646 1.44 18.59 5.58
N LEU A 647 0.73 18.86 4.47
CA LEU A 647 -0.71 18.63 4.35
C LEU A 647 -1.10 17.15 4.52
N LYS A 648 -0.28 16.19 4.07
CA LYS A 648 -0.56 14.75 4.23
C LYS A 648 -0.66 14.37 5.71
N LEU A 649 0.29 14.84 6.53
CA LEU A 649 0.26 14.62 7.97
C LEU A 649 -0.90 15.37 8.65
N ALA A 650 -1.23 16.59 8.19
CA ALA A 650 -2.35 17.35 8.73
C ALA A 650 -3.71 16.65 8.51
N VAL A 651 -3.96 16.14 7.29
CA VAL A 651 -5.19 15.39 6.95
C VAL A 651 -5.28 14.08 7.74
N LEU A 652 -4.18 13.31 7.81
CA LEU A 652 -4.13 12.07 8.58
C LEU A 652 -4.40 12.32 10.07
N THR A 653 -3.78 13.37 10.63
CA THR A 653 -4.00 13.80 12.02
C THR A 653 -5.47 14.17 12.24
N CYS A 654 -6.07 14.97 11.35
CA CYS A 654 -7.47 15.36 11.42
C CYS A 654 -8.42 14.15 11.42
N TYR A 655 -8.20 13.18 10.55
CA TYR A 655 -8.97 11.94 10.49
C TYR A 655 -8.86 11.12 11.79
N THR A 656 -7.64 10.92 12.31
CA THR A 656 -7.44 10.24 13.61
C THR A 656 -8.04 11.02 14.80
N CYS A 657 -8.03 12.35 14.73
CA CYS A 657 -8.69 13.22 15.70
C CYS A 657 -10.22 13.04 15.69
N MET A 658 -10.85 13.00 14.51
CA MET A 658 -12.30 12.79 14.36
C MET A 658 -12.73 11.41 14.86
N ALA A 659 -11.95 10.36 14.58
CA ALA A 659 -12.25 9.01 15.05
C ALA A 659 -12.15 8.89 16.58
N ILE A 660 -11.14 9.51 17.21
CA ILE A 660 -11.05 9.59 18.68
C ILE A 660 -12.16 10.47 19.26
N PHE A 661 -12.57 11.55 18.58
CA PHE A 661 -13.71 12.37 19.01
C PHE A 661 -15.02 11.57 19.01
N ALA A 662 -15.33 10.83 17.94
CA ALA A 662 -16.56 10.02 17.84
C ALA A 662 -16.60 8.91 18.91
N LEU A 663 -15.48 8.19 19.09
CA LEU A 663 -15.30 7.20 20.15
C LEU A 663 -15.52 7.81 21.54
N ALA A 664 -14.86 8.94 21.82
CA ALA A 664 -14.94 9.60 23.12
C ALA A 664 -16.34 10.18 23.38
N LEU A 665 -17.03 10.65 22.34
CA LEU A 665 -18.42 11.12 22.41
C LEU A 665 -19.34 9.98 22.86
N ASP A 666 -19.26 8.82 22.22
CA ASP A 666 -20.03 7.64 22.59
C ASP A 666 -19.67 7.10 24.00
N THR A 667 -18.41 7.18 24.44
CA THR A 667 -18.06 6.82 25.84
C THR A 667 -18.66 7.75 26.90
N THR A 668 -19.01 9.00 26.54
CA THR A 668 -19.36 10.05 27.52
C THR A 668 -20.82 10.50 27.46
N ILE A 669 -21.47 10.41 26.29
CA ILE A 669 -22.89 10.73 26.08
C ILE A 669 -23.82 9.89 26.97
N ILE A 670 -23.43 8.63 27.25
CA ILE A 670 -24.24 7.72 28.04
C ILE A 670 -24.31 8.10 29.53
N ALA A 671 -23.33 8.85 30.05
CA ALA A 671 -23.25 9.15 31.49
C ALA A 671 -24.38 10.09 31.97
N THR A 672 -24.79 11.07 31.17
CA THR A 672 -25.98 11.90 31.46
C THR A 672 -27.27 11.25 30.99
N ALA A 673 -27.23 10.39 29.97
CA ALA A 673 -28.40 9.70 29.44
C ALA A 673 -28.89 8.52 30.29
N ILE A 674 -28.00 7.88 31.08
CA ILE A 674 -28.30 6.66 31.87
C ILE A 674 -29.58 6.75 32.72
N PRO A 675 -29.86 7.82 33.49
CA PRO A 675 -31.10 7.91 34.27
C PRO A 675 -32.39 7.82 33.43
N THR A 676 -32.34 8.24 32.17
CA THR A 676 -33.46 8.14 31.22
C THR A 676 -33.46 6.82 30.45
N ILE A 677 -32.31 6.33 30.00
CA ILE A 677 -32.18 5.01 29.35
C ILE A 677 -32.66 3.89 30.29
N THR A 678 -32.27 3.98 31.56
CA THR A 678 -32.69 3.11 32.67
C THR A 678 -34.19 3.17 32.93
N ARG A 679 -34.77 4.36 32.75
CA ARG A 679 -36.22 4.55 32.58
C ARG A 679 -36.66 3.71 31.37
N GLN A 680 -36.37 4.15 30.13
CA GLN A 680 -36.94 3.64 28.88
C GLN A 680 -36.88 2.12 28.71
N PHE A 681 -35.73 1.50 28.93
CA PHE A 681 -35.50 0.09 28.62
C PHE A 681 -35.88 -0.91 29.71
N LYS A 682 -36.56 -0.42 30.74
CA LYS A 682 -37.05 -1.22 31.85
C LYS A 682 -35.97 -1.81 32.78
N SER A 683 -34.83 -1.17 33.06
CA SER A 683 -33.83 -1.86 33.91
C SER A 683 -32.86 -1.01 34.74
N LEU A 684 -33.19 -0.86 36.03
CA LEU A 684 -32.31 -0.32 37.08
C LEU A 684 -31.04 -1.16 37.31
N ASN A 685 -31.07 -2.46 37.05
CA ASN A 685 -29.93 -3.35 37.32
C ASN A 685 -28.94 -3.42 36.14
N ASP A 686 -29.34 -2.90 34.98
CA ASP A 686 -28.49 -2.76 33.80
C ASP A 686 -27.71 -1.43 33.77
N ILE A 687 -27.93 -0.53 34.76
CA ILE A 687 -27.18 0.75 34.92
C ILE A 687 -25.67 0.52 34.78
N GLY A 688 -25.13 -0.47 35.50
CA GLY A 688 -23.72 -0.82 35.44
C GLY A 688 -23.30 -1.32 34.06
N TRP A 689 -24.15 -2.10 33.38
CA TRP A 689 -23.86 -2.70 32.08
C TRP A 689 -23.89 -1.71 30.92
N TYR A 690 -24.70 -0.66 30.95
CA TYR A 690 -24.70 0.38 29.89
C TYR A 690 -23.32 1.05 29.71
N GLY A 691 -22.61 1.28 30.82
CA GLY A 691 -21.20 1.68 30.80
C GLY A 691 -20.25 0.49 30.63
N ALA A 692 -20.37 -0.52 31.49
CA ALA A 692 -19.38 -1.59 31.60
C ALA A 692 -19.32 -2.51 30.38
N ALA A 693 -20.42 -2.83 29.70
CA ALA A 693 -20.39 -3.74 28.54
C ALA A 693 -19.48 -3.21 27.43
N TYR A 694 -19.56 -1.90 27.15
CA TYR A 694 -18.67 -1.22 26.20
C TYR A 694 -17.21 -1.27 26.66
N PHE A 695 -16.90 -0.88 27.89
CA PHE A 695 -15.52 -0.86 28.37
C PHE A 695 -14.92 -2.27 28.51
N LEU A 696 -15.73 -3.28 28.86
CA LEU A 696 -15.31 -4.67 28.95
C LEU A 696 -14.92 -5.24 27.58
N THR A 697 -15.73 -5.05 26.52
CA THR A 697 -15.33 -5.49 25.17
C THR A 697 -14.22 -4.62 24.60
N THR A 698 -14.21 -3.31 24.87
CA THR A 698 -13.11 -2.41 24.49
C THR A 698 -11.78 -2.92 25.05
N CYS A 699 -11.73 -3.30 26.33
CA CYS A 699 -10.54 -3.90 26.92
C CYS A 699 -10.23 -5.30 26.37
N ALA A 700 -11.22 -6.20 26.34
CA ALA A 700 -11.00 -7.61 25.99
C ALA A 700 -10.45 -7.77 24.56
N PHE A 701 -10.91 -6.96 23.63
CA PHE A 701 -10.46 -6.97 22.25
C PHE A 701 -9.24 -6.07 21.99
N GLN A 702 -8.81 -5.23 22.95
CA GLN A 702 -7.70 -4.29 22.74
C GLN A 702 -6.37 -4.99 22.40
N LEU A 703 -6.06 -6.08 23.11
CA LEU A 703 -4.88 -6.92 22.85
C LEU A 703 -5.02 -7.76 21.56
N LEU A 704 -6.25 -8.18 21.22
CA LEU A 704 -6.53 -8.86 19.96
C LEU A 704 -6.29 -7.92 18.78
N TRP A 705 -6.79 -6.68 18.83
CA TRP A 705 -6.50 -5.64 17.84
C TRP A 705 -5.01 -5.28 17.79
N GLY A 706 -4.33 -5.21 18.93
CA GLY A 706 -2.88 -5.01 18.98
C GLY A 706 -2.11 -6.03 18.14
N ARG A 707 -2.47 -7.32 18.21
CA ARG A 707 -1.94 -8.37 17.32
C ARG A 707 -2.50 -8.31 15.90
N PHE A 708 -3.78 -7.96 15.72
CA PHE A 708 -4.40 -7.83 14.40
C PHE A 708 -3.67 -6.79 13.53
N TYR A 709 -3.30 -5.65 14.12
CA TYR A 709 -2.47 -4.62 13.49
C TYR A 709 -1.01 -5.04 13.20
N THR A 710 -0.54 -6.19 13.70
CA THR A 710 0.77 -6.77 13.33
C THR A 710 0.70 -7.78 12.18
N PHE A 711 -0.50 -8.26 11.81
CA PHE A 711 -0.70 -9.26 10.75
C PHE A 711 -1.50 -8.74 9.55
N PHE A 712 -2.33 -7.71 9.74
CA PHE A 712 -3.20 -7.14 8.72
C PHE A 712 -2.88 -5.66 8.45
N ASN A 713 -3.20 -5.20 7.24
CA ASN A 713 -2.91 -3.83 6.81
C ASN A 713 -3.54 -2.78 7.76
N LEU A 714 -2.70 -1.93 8.34
CA LEU A 714 -3.09 -0.95 9.36
C LEU A 714 -4.27 -0.06 8.94
N LYS A 715 -4.33 0.38 7.66
CA LYS A 715 -5.43 1.20 7.13
C LYS A 715 -6.76 0.42 7.14
N TRP A 716 -6.77 -0.78 6.58
CA TRP A 716 -7.99 -1.58 6.41
C TRP A 716 -8.47 -2.19 7.73
N ALA A 717 -7.56 -2.62 8.60
CA ALA A 717 -7.89 -3.03 9.97
C ALA A 717 -8.53 -1.87 10.76
N TYR A 718 -8.02 -0.64 10.60
CA TYR A 718 -8.56 0.54 11.28
C TYR A 718 -9.94 0.96 10.75
N ILE A 719 -10.14 0.91 9.43
CA ILE A 719 -11.46 1.12 8.82
C ILE A 719 -12.45 0.03 9.26
N GLY A 720 -12.01 -1.23 9.35
CA GLY A 720 -12.81 -2.33 9.89
C GLY A 720 -13.23 -2.10 11.35
N ALA A 721 -12.33 -1.59 12.18
CA ALA A 721 -12.65 -1.19 13.55
C ALA A 721 -13.71 -0.07 13.61
N ILE A 722 -13.66 0.91 12.70
CA ILE A 722 -14.69 1.94 12.57
C ILE A 722 -16.03 1.36 12.12
N ILE A 723 -16.06 0.46 11.13
CA ILE A 723 -17.29 -0.19 10.67
C ILE A 723 -17.95 -0.98 11.81
N ILE A 724 -17.17 -1.71 12.62
CA ILE A 724 -17.68 -2.45 13.78
C ILE A 724 -18.20 -1.49 14.86
N PHE A 725 -17.49 -0.37 15.12
CA PHE A 725 -17.93 0.66 16.07
C PHE A 725 -19.28 1.25 15.66
N GLU A 726 -19.40 1.75 14.42
CA GLU A 726 -20.66 2.35 13.94
C GLU A 726 -21.79 1.34 13.81
N THR A 727 -21.51 0.07 13.47
CA THR A 727 -22.53 -1.00 13.53
C THR A 727 -23.06 -1.17 14.95
N GLY A 728 -22.20 -1.13 15.97
CA GLY A 728 -22.60 -1.15 17.37
C GLY A 728 -23.41 0.08 17.79
N ASN A 729 -23.05 1.26 17.29
CA ASN A 729 -23.79 2.50 17.54
C ASN A 729 -25.19 2.46 16.90
N ILE A 730 -25.32 1.95 15.67
CA ILE A 730 -26.60 1.75 14.99
C ILE A 730 -27.48 0.75 15.75
N VAL A 731 -26.94 -0.39 16.17
CA VAL A 731 -27.66 -1.37 17.00
C VAL A 731 -28.07 -0.78 18.36
N SER A 732 -27.24 0.10 18.93
CA SER A 732 -27.55 0.81 20.18
C SER A 732 -28.68 1.83 20.02
N GLY A 733 -28.66 2.63 18.95
CA GLY A 733 -29.67 3.65 18.66
C GLY A 733 -31.01 3.07 18.21
N ALA A 734 -30.99 1.93 17.51
CA ALA A 734 -32.18 1.19 17.08
C ALA A 734 -32.67 0.15 18.11
N ALA A 735 -32.06 0.07 19.29
CA ALA A 735 -32.35 -0.97 20.27
C ALA A 735 -33.81 -0.92 20.77
N PRO A 736 -34.60 -2.01 20.63
CA PRO A 736 -35.96 -2.08 21.19
C PRO A 736 -35.99 -2.54 22.66
N THR A 737 -34.86 -2.97 23.23
CA THR A 737 -34.76 -3.53 24.60
C THR A 737 -33.41 -3.22 25.23
N SER A 738 -33.34 -3.28 26.58
CA SER A 738 -32.06 -3.09 27.31
C SER A 738 -30.96 -4.05 26.81
N ILE A 739 -31.31 -5.31 26.58
CA ILE A 739 -30.36 -6.32 26.11
C ILE A 739 -29.84 -6.00 24.71
N ALA A 740 -30.69 -5.48 23.80
CA ALA A 740 -30.25 -5.02 22.49
C ALA A 740 -29.30 -3.81 22.59
N LEU A 741 -29.56 -2.87 23.50
CA LEU A 741 -28.64 -1.76 23.76
C LEU A 741 -27.30 -2.25 24.35
N ILE A 742 -27.33 -3.17 25.32
CA ILE A 742 -26.11 -3.77 25.90
C ILE A 742 -25.30 -4.51 24.83
N LEU A 743 -25.94 -5.23 23.92
CA LEU A 743 -25.28 -5.91 22.80
C LEU A 743 -24.73 -4.93 21.76
N GLY A 744 -25.47 -3.87 21.42
CA GLY A 744 -24.98 -2.79 20.55
C GLY A 744 -23.75 -2.11 21.16
N ARG A 745 -23.79 -1.78 22.45
CA ARG A 745 -22.67 -1.21 23.20
C ARG A 745 -21.48 -2.17 23.31
N ALA A 746 -21.73 -3.47 23.44
CA ALA A 746 -20.69 -4.50 23.41
C ALA A 746 -20.00 -4.55 22.03
N ILE A 747 -20.76 -4.54 20.93
CA ILE A 747 -20.23 -4.49 19.54
C ILE A 747 -19.46 -3.18 19.31
N ALA A 748 -20.02 -2.04 19.74
CA ALA A 748 -19.37 -0.74 19.64
C ALA A 748 -18.02 -0.75 20.37
N GLY A 749 -17.94 -1.36 21.54
CA GLY A 749 -16.70 -1.56 22.28
C GLY A 749 -15.67 -2.44 21.53
N ILE A 750 -16.08 -3.46 20.78
CA ILE A 750 -15.16 -4.26 19.93
C ILE A 750 -14.52 -3.37 18.85
N GLY A 751 -15.28 -2.46 18.23
CA GLY A 751 -14.75 -1.49 17.28
C GLY A 751 -13.87 -0.43 17.95
N SER A 752 -14.32 0.10 19.09
CA SER A 752 -13.62 1.07 19.94
C SER A 752 -12.23 0.58 20.35
N ALA A 753 -12.09 -0.71 20.71
CA ALA A 753 -10.81 -1.36 20.98
C ALA A 753 -9.79 -1.18 19.85
N GLY A 754 -10.27 -1.37 18.60
CA GLY A 754 -9.47 -1.23 17.39
C GLY A 754 -9.16 0.22 17.06
N ILE A 755 -10.14 1.12 17.12
CA ILE A 755 -9.94 2.55 16.90
C ILE A 755 -8.92 3.10 17.91
N PHE A 756 -9.19 2.95 19.20
CA PHE A 756 -8.35 3.54 20.26
C PHE A 756 -6.89 3.06 20.19
N THR A 757 -6.68 1.80 19.85
CA THR A 757 -5.33 1.22 19.71
C THR A 757 -4.67 1.64 18.41
N GLY A 758 -5.40 1.55 17.29
CA GLY A 758 -4.91 1.85 15.94
C GLY A 758 -4.55 3.32 15.75
N THR A 759 -5.32 4.26 16.32
CA THR A 759 -5.02 5.71 16.27
C THR A 759 -3.60 6.00 16.75
N TYR A 760 -3.23 5.42 17.89
CA TYR A 760 -1.91 5.65 18.49
C TYR A 760 -0.80 4.92 17.72
N ILE A 761 -1.07 3.74 17.14
CA ILE A 761 -0.15 3.03 16.24
C ILE A 761 0.11 3.86 14.95
N ILE A 762 -0.94 4.42 14.34
CA ILE A 762 -0.87 5.26 13.14
C ILE A 762 0.06 6.45 13.38
N ILE A 763 -0.11 7.20 14.47
CA ILE A 763 0.80 8.31 14.82
C ILE A 763 2.22 7.83 15.16
N GLY A 764 2.38 6.63 15.74
CA GLY A 764 3.68 6.01 15.95
C GLY A 764 4.47 5.84 14.64
N PHE A 765 3.85 5.27 13.61
CA PHE A 765 4.46 5.08 12.29
C PHE A 765 4.45 6.32 11.38
N SER A 766 3.66 7.34 11.69
CA SER A 766 3.52 8.55 10.84
C SER A 766 4.31 9.76 11.33
N VAL A 767 4.92 9.72 12.52
CA VAL A 767 5.59 10.86 13.15
C VAL A 767 6.93 10.44 13.76
N THR A 768 7.99 11.23 13.53
CA THR A 768 9.31 11.00 14.13
C THR A 768 9.22 10.95 15.66
N PRO A 769 10.03 10.13 16.35
CA PRO A 769 9.98 9.98 17.81
C PRO A 769 9.98 11.32 18.58
N ARG A 770 10.72 12.31 18.08
CA ARG A 770 10.81 13.67 18.64
C ARG A 770 9.49 14.46 18.63
N TYR A 771 8.57 14.17 17.71
CA TYR A 771 7.29 14.90 17.60
C TYR A 771 6.06 14.08 18.01
N ARG A 772 6.17 12.75 18.17
CA ARG A 772 5.09 11.88 18.69
C ARG A 772 4.36 12.49 19.92
N PRO A 773 5.02 13.08 20.94
CA PRO A 773 4.33 13.71 22.08
C PRO A 773 3.33 14.81 21.72
N ARG A 774 3.60 15.61 20.68
CA ARG A 774 2.72 16.72 20.26
C ARG A 774 1.45 16.20 19.60
N TYR A 775 1.59 15.23 18.69
CA TYR A 775 0.46 14.61 18.00
C TYR A 775 -0.38 13.74 18.94
N MET A 776 0.27 13.07 19.89
CA MET A 776 -0.43 12.44 21.03
C MET A 776 -1.26 13.47 21.79
N GLY A 777 -0.66 14.59 22.25
CA GLY A 777 -1.36 15.63 23.02
C GLY A 777 -2.59 16.18 22.29
N LEU A 778 -2.53 16.30 20.95
CA LEU A 778 -3.65 16.70 20.09
C LEU A 778 -4.75 15.61 19.97
N LEU A 779 -4.38 14.33 19.85
CA LEU A 779 -5.36 13.24 19.94
C LEU A 779 -6.01 13.16 21.34
N GLY A 780 -5.25 13.49 22.38
CA GLY A 780 -5.75 13.57 23.75
C GLY A 780 -6.81 14.65 23.91
N SER A 781 -6.52 15.87 23.41
CA SER A 781 -7.46 16.98 23.51
C SER A 781 -8.78 16.73 22.77
N MET A 782 -8.81 15.90 21.72
CA MET A 782 -10.07 15.46 21.10
C MET A 782 -10.94 14.62 22.04
N TYR A 783 -10.35 13.74 22.84
CA TYR A 783 -11.07 12.99 23.87
C TYR A 783 -11.66 13.95 24.92
N GLY A 784 -10.90 15.00 25.27
CA GLY A 784 -11.36 16.11 26.10
C GLY A 784 -12.57 16.83 25.50
N ILE A 785 -12.45 17.37 24.28
CA ILE A 785 -13.53 18.11 23.60
C ILE A 785 -14.78 17.23 23.40
N ALA A 786 -14.62 15.97 23.03
CA ALA A 786 -15.75 15.04 22.93
C ALA A 786 -16.46 14.83 24.27
N SER A 787 -15.71 14.76 25.38
CA SER A 787 -16.28 14.67 26.72
C SER A 787 -16.96 15.96 27.21
N VAL A 788 -16.81 17.10 26.51
CA VAL A 788 -17.70 18.27 26.64
C VAL A 788 -19.02 18.01 25.92
N CYS A 789 -18.94 17.63 24.65
CA CYS A 789 -20.10 17.49 23.77
C CYS A 789 -21.04 16.36 24.23
N GLY A 790 -20.49 15.22 24.65
CA GLY A 790 -21.25 14.02 25.02
C GLY A 790 -22.28 14.28 26.12
N PRO A 791 -21.89 14.72 27.33
CA PRO A 791 -22.82 15.00 28.42
C PRO A 791 -23.93 15.99 28.07
N LEU A 792 -23.62 17.03 27.28
CA LEU A 792 -24.57 18.06 26.86
C LEU A 792 -25.61 17.51 25.85
N ILE A 793 -25.15 16.82 24.81
CA ILE A 793 -26.01 16.21 23.78
C ILE A 793 -26.85 15.07 24.41
N GLY A 794 -26.22 14.23 25.24
CA GLY A 794 -26.87 13.14 25.95
C GLY A 794 -27.99 13.63 26.87
N GLY A 795 -27.75 14.73 27.61
CA GLY A 795 -28.78 15.38 28.42
C GLY A 795 -29.95 15.88 27.58
N ALA A 796 -29.67 16.63 26.50
CA ALA A 796 -30.72 17.19 25.64
C ALA A 796 -31.58 16.11 24.95
N LEU A 797 -31.01 14.97 24.60
CA LEU A 797 -31.74 13.83 24.03
C LEU A 797 -32.58 13.08 25.08
N THR A 798 -32.34 13.27 26.38
CA THR A 798 -32.91 12.42 27.44
C THR A 798 -33.89 13.09 28.39
N ASP A 799 -34.25 14.35 28.18
CA ASP A 799 -35.35 14.99 28.90
C ASP A 799 -36.75 14.47 28.47
N HIS A 800 -36.87 13.57 27.47
CA HIS A 800 -38.15 13.21 26.83
C HIS A 800 -38.87 11.87 27.23
N TRP A 801 -38.27 10.66 27.25
CA TRP A 801 -39.06 9.38 27.34
C TRP A 801 -38.56 8.29 28.34
N GLY A 802 -39.47 7.49 28.98
CA GLY A 802 -39.16 6.13 29.55
C GLY A 802 -39.77 5.67 30.92
N GLY A 803 -39.69 4.36 31.29
CA GLY A 803 -40.09 3.74 32.60
C GLY A 803 -39.81 2.20 32.76
N THR A 804 -39.67 1.63 34.00
CA THR A 804 -38.85 0.46 34.53
C THR A 804 -39.38 -1.03 34.57
N VAL A 805 -38.53 -2.10 34.82
CA VAL A 805 -38.70 -3.49 35.45
C VAL A 805 -37.61 -4.58 35.08
N TYR A 806 -36.71 -5.05 36.01
CA TYR A 806 -36.14 -6.45 36.13
C TYR A 806 -35.09 -6.63 37.30
N PRO A 807 -34.97 -7.79 38.02
CA PRO A 807 -34.09 -8.01 39.22
C PRO A 807 -32.65 -8.56 39.02
N TRP A 808 -31.79 -8.46 40.06
CA TRP A 808 -30.37 -8.91 40.09
C TRP A 808 -30.13 -10.42 40.17
N GLU A 809 -31.04 -11.22 40.74
CA GLU A 809 -30.89 -12.69 40.87
C GLU A 809 -31.04 -13.45 39.53
N SER A 810 -31.09 -12.71 38.42
CA SER A 810 -31.19 -13.25 37.06
C SER A 810 -30.06 -14.26 36.78
N PRO A 811 -30.37 -15.51 36.40
CA PRO A 811 -29.36 -16.50 36.00
C PRO A 811 -28.44 -16.02 34.87
N ARG A 812 -28.88 -15.03 34.10
CA ARG A 812 -28.10 -14.39 33.02
C ARG A 812 -26.91 -13.60 33.57
N ILE A 813 -27.07 -12.90 34.70
CA ILE A 813 -25.99 -12.13 35.35
C ILE A 813 -24.94 -13.11 35.91
N VAL A 814 -25.39 -14.18 36.57
CA VAL A 814 -24.52 -15.24 37.09
C VAL A 814 -23.76 -15.94 35.95
N ALA A 815 -24.45 -16.27 34.85
CA ALA A 815 -23.83 -16.90 33.69
C ALA A 815 -22.76 -16.02 33.02
N LEU A 816 -22.98 -14.71 32.91
CA LEU A 816 -21.98 -13.78 32.36
C LEU A 816 -20.72 -13.68 33.23
N LEU A 817 -20.86 -13.70 34.56
CA LEU A 817 -19.72 -13.72 35.49
C LEU A 817 -18.94 -15.03 35.43
N ILE A 818 -19.62 -16.18 35.31
CA ILE A 818 -18.98 -17.49 35.11
C ILE A 818 -18.25 -17.53 33.76
N LEU A 819 -18.88 -17.06 32.68
CA LEU A 819 -18.27 -16.99 31.36
C LEU A 819 -17.02 -16.09 31.34
N PHE A 820 -17.07 -14.93 32.00
CA PHE A 820 -15.90 -14.06 32.17
C PHE A 820 -14.76 -14.77 32.91
N GLY A 821 -15.04 -15.46 34.02
CA GLY A 821 -14.02 -16.24 34.74
C GLY A 821 -13.40 -17.36 33.89
N LEU A 822 -14.23 -18.14 33.19
CA LEU A 822 -13.77 -19.23 32.31
C LEU A 822 -12.92 -18.71 31.14
N THR A 823 -13.38 -17.67 30.44
CA THR A 823 -12.62 -17.07 29.32
C THR A 823 -11.33 -16.41 29.78
N LEU A 824 -11.31 -15.75 30.95
CA LEU A 824 -10.08 -15.19 31.53
C LEU A 824 -9.07 -16.29 31.90
N THR A 825 -9.51 -17.38 32.53
CA THR A 825 -8.61 -18.51 32.86
C THR A 825 -8.09 -19.22 31.60
N ALA A 826 -8.93 -19.39 30.57
CA ALA A 826 -8.51 -19.93 29.28
C ALA A 826 -7.47 -19.03 28.58
N TRP A 827 -7.67 -17.70 28.62
CA TRP A 827 -6.71 -16.75 28.07
C TRP A 827 -5.37 -16.75 28.82
N VAL A 828 -5.39 -16.72 30.17
CA VAL A 828 -4.18 -16.83 30.99
C VAL A 828 -3.44 -18.15 30.73
N SER A 829 -4.17 -19.26 30.55
CA SER A 829 -3.58 -20.56 30.21
C SER A 829 -2.95 -20.55 28.81
N TYR A 830 -3.62 -19.99 27.80
CA TYR A 830 -3.06 -19.85 26.44
C TYR A 830 -1.79 -19.00 26.44
N GLN A 831 -1.82 -17.88 27.17
CA GLN A 831 -0.69 -16.97 27.37
C GLN A 831 0.52 -17.66 28.00
N TYR A 832 0.32 -18.57 28.96
CA TYR A 832 1.39 -19.33 29.60
C TYR A 832 2.03 -20.36 28.65
N HIS A 833 1.25 -21.02 27.79
CA HIS A 833 1.73 -22.12 26.94
C HIS A 833 2.42 -21.67 25.64
N LYS A 834 2.24 -20.42 25.19
CA LYS A 834 2.69 -19.97 23.85
C LYS A 834 3.96 -19.10 23.81
N ASN A 835 4.54 -18.74 24.95
CA ASN A 835 5.78 -17.93 25.07
C ASN A 835 5.81 -16.70 24.12
N ASP A 836 6.67 -16.67 23.10
CA ASP A 836 6.78 -15.52 22.17
C ASP A 836 5.65 -15.45 21.12
N ASN A 837 4.95 -16.56 20.88
CA ASN A 837 3.73 -16.60 20.05
C ASN A 837 2.45 -16.32 20.86
N ALA A 838 2.58 -15.88 22.12
CA ALA A 838 1.45 -15.40 22.92
C ALA A 838 0.92 -14.04 22.40
N THR A 839 -0.34 -13.71 22.72
CA THR A 839 -0.96 -12.41 22.40
C THR A 839 -0.19 -11.26 23.07
N VAL A 840 0.24 -11.46 24.32
CA VAL A 840 1.25 -10.62 24.99
C VAL A 840 2.44 -11.50 25.38
N PRO A 841 3.61 -11.37 24.74
CA PRO A 841 4.81 -12.15 25.08
C PRO A 841 5.26 -11.92 26.53
N ARG A 842 5.70 -12.99 27.21
CA ARG A 842 6.19 -12.91 28.61
C ARG A 842 7.35 -11.92 28.76
N ARG A 843 8.23 -11.82 27.76
CA ARG A 843 9.35 -10.85 27.69
C ARG A 843 8.91 -9.39 27.66
N LEU A 844 7.67 -9.09 27.28
CA LEU A 844 7.13 -7.73 27.19
C LEU A 844 6.60 -7.25 28.54
N ILE A 845 5.68 -8.02 29.14
CA ILE A 845 5.04 -7.66 30.41
C ILE A 845 5.99 -7.76 31.61
N SER A 846 7.09 -8.52 31.49
CA SER A 846 8.15 -8.59 32.52
C SER A 846 9.07 -7.36 32.53
N GLN A 847 8.99 -6.46 31.55
CA GLN A 847 9.78 -5.22 31.57
C GLN A 847 9.23 -4.25 32.61
N ARG A 848 10.09 -3.80 33.53
CA ARG A 848 9.73 -2.90 34.64
C ARG A 848 8.92 -1.67 34.18
N SER A 849 9.38 -0.98 33.15
CA SER A 849 8.70 0.20 32.60
C SER A 849 7.31 -0.12 32.02
N ILE A 850 7.15 -1.27 31.39
CA ILE A 850 5.87 -1.71 30.83
C ILE A 850 4.90 -2.12 31.95
N ALA A 851 5.34 -2.93 32.91
CA ALA A 851 4.53 -3.37 34.05
C ALA A 851 4.01 -2.17 34.88
N PHE A 852 4.89 -1.26 35.29
CA PHE A 852 4.51 -0.09 36.08
C PHE A 852 3.72 0.94 35.26
N GLY A 853 4.02 1.12 33.97
CA GLY A 853 3.22 1.97 33.09
C GLY A 853 1.79 1.46 32.93
N SER A 854 1.59 0.15 32.76
CA SER A 854 0.26 -0.47 32.69
C SER A 854 -0.50 -0.38 34.01
N LEU A 855 0.20 -0.48 35.16
CA LEU A 855 -0.41 -0.28 36.48
C LEU A 855 -0.83 1.18 36.72
N THR A 856 0.01 2.16 36.38
CA THR A 856 -0.39 3.58 36.42
C THR A 856 -1.58 3.85 35.49
N SER A 857 -1.56 3.30 34.27
CA SER A 857 -2.70 3.35 33.34
C SER A 857 -3.99 2.86 34.00
N PHE A 858 -3.98 1.66 34.58
CA PHE A 858 -5.15 1.07 35.23
C PHE A 858 -5.72 1.96 36.34
N LEU A 859 -4.86 2.41 37.26
CA LEU A 859 -5.29 3.22 38.41
C LEU A 859 -5.81 4.60 37.96
N MET A 860 -5.08 5.30 37.07
CA MET A 860 -5.52 6.60 36.55
C MET A 860 -6.86 6.53 35.82
N GLY A 861 -7.02 5.54 34.94
CA GLY A 861 -8.26 5.33 34.17
C GLY A 861 -9.46 5.12 35.08
N GLY A 862 -9.35 4.18 36.03
CA GLY A 862 -10.42 3.91 36.99
C GLY A 862 -10.79 5.10 37.87
N ALA A 863 -9.80 5.87 38.33
CA ALA A 863 -10.05 7.12 39.07
C ALA A 863 -10.76 8.17 38.20
N MET A 864 -10.35 8.38 36.94
CA MET A 864 -10.99 9.34 36.04
C MET A 864 -12.45 8.99 35.80
N PHE A 865 -12.73 7.77 35.33
CA PHE A 865 -14.09 7.39 34.94
C PHE A 865 -15.05 7.37 36.13
N SER A 866 -14.59 6.97 37.32
CA SER A 866 -15.41 7.02 38.54
C SER A 866 -15.78 8.45 38.93
N VAL A 867 -14.85 9.42 38.86
CA VAL A 867 -15.16 10.82 39.16
C VAL A 867 -16.08 11.45 38.11
N VAL A 868 -15.80 11.28 36.81
CA VAL A 868 -16.62 11.86 35.73
C VAL A 868 -18.09 11.38 35.81
N PHE A 869 -18.29 10.09 36.11
CA PHE A 869 -19.64 9.52 36.26
C PHE A 869 -20.35 10.09 37.50
N TYR A 870 -19.74 10.01 38.68
CA TYR A 870 -20.42 10.37 39.93
C TYR A 870 -20.48 11.87 40.24
N VAL A 871 -19.65 12.71 39.59
CA VAL A 871 -19.85 14.17 39.57
C VAL A 871 -21.12 14.55 38.81
N SER A 872 -21.46 13.83 37.73
CA SER A 872 -22.73 14.04 37.01
C SER A 872 -23.93 13.66 37.89
N VAL A 873 -23.85 12.52 38.59
CA VAL A 873 -24.87 12.09 39.58
C VAL A 873 -25.00 13.12 40.72
N TYR A 874 -23.87 13.65 41.23
CA TYR A 874 -23.86 14.67 42.27
C TYR A 874 -24.61 15.95 41.85
N PHE A 875 -24.34 16.52 40.67
CA PHE A 875 -25.04 17.74 40.25
C PHE A 875 -26.55 17.53 40.05
N GLN A 876 -26.97 16.39 39.48
CA GLN A 876 -28.38 16.07 39.29
C GLN A 876 -29.10 15.81 40.62
N ALA A 877 -28.57 14.93 41.48
CA ALA A 877 -29.25 14.48 42.68
C ALA A 877 -29.03 15.36 43.93
N VAL A 878 -27.90 16.05 44.05
CA VAL A 878 -27.51 16.82 45.25
C VAL A 878 -27.64 18.34 45.05
N ARG A 879 -27.67 18.80 43.79
CA ARG A 879 -27.94 20.22 43.47
C ARG A 879 -29.19 20.41 42.60
N GLY A 880 -29.93 19.34 42.33
CA GLY A 880 -31.23 19.37 41.67
C GLY A 880 -31.22 19.98 40.26
N THR A 881 -30.12 19.84 39.51
CA THR A 881 -29.96 20.39 38.16
C THR A 881 -30.40 19.41 37.06
N SER A 882 -30.90 19.91 35.92
CA SER A 882 -31.18 19.06 34.74
C SER A 882 -29.94 18.30 34.25
N ALA A 883 -30.14 17.24 33.45
CA ALA A 883 -29.04 16.48 32.83
C ALA A 883 -28.15 17.38 31.95
N THR A 884 -28.76 18.32 31.22
CA THR A 884 -28.09 19.38 30.45
C THR A 884 -27.21 20.30 31.32
N THR A 885 -27.75 20.84 32.42
CA THR A 885 -26.99 21.71 33.34
C THR A 885 -25.89 20.93 34.10
N SER A 886 -26.13 19.67 34.43
CA SER A 886 -25.14 18.75 35.00
C SER A 886 -23.96 18.50 34.05
N GLY A 887 -24.20 18.40 32.75
CA GLY A 887 -23.15 18.33 31.73
C GLY A 887 -22.31 19.62 31.71
N LEU A 888 -22.98 20.79 31.76
CA LEU A 888 -22.34 22.10 31.82
C LEU A 888 -21.47 22.28 33.09
N TYR A 889 -21.89 21.75 34.23
CA TYR A 889 -21.13 21.84 35.49
C TYR A 889 -19.98 20.84 35.59
N SER A 890 -19.94 19.82 34.73
CA SER A 890 -18.82 18.88 34.61
C SER A 890 -17.65 19.43 33.77
N LEU A 891 -17.87 20.52 33.02
CA LEU A 891 -16.87 21.16 32.16
C LEU A 891 -15.50 21.44 32.81
N PRO A 892 -15.36 21.86 34.08
CA PRO A 892 -14.04 22.20 34.63
C PRO A 892 -13.08 21.02 34.64
N THR A 893 -13.56 19.81 34.96
CA THR A 893 -12.78 18.56 34.85
C THR A 893 -12.26 18.35 33.44
N ILE A 894 -13.12 18.60 32.45
CA ILE A 894 -12.88 18.29 31.05
C ILE A 894 -11.93 19.32 30.41
N LEU A 895 -12.12 20.60 30.71
CA LEU A 895 -11.21 21.67 30.29
C LEU A 895 -9.84 21.50 30.94
N GLY A 896 -9.79 21.10 32.22
CA GLY A 896 -8.56 20.73 32.91
C GLY A 896 -7.84 19.55 32.25
N LEU A 897 -8.57 18.48 31.93
CA LEU A 897 -8.06 17.30 31.22
C LEU A 897 -7.43 17.69 29.88
N THR A 898 -8.19 18.44 29.07
CA THR A 898 -7.78 18.95 27.75
C THR A 898 -6.51 19.80 27.84
N PHE A 899 -6.46 20.73 28.81
CA PHE A 899 -5.32 21.61 29.04
C PHE A 899 -4.08 20.85 29.51
N GLY A 900 -4.25 19.86 30.40
CA GLY A 900 -3.17 19.00 30.88
C GLY A 900 -2.53 18.16 29.76
N MET A 901 -3.34 17.61 28.85
CA MET A 901 -2.84 16.86 27.68
C MET A 901 -2.00 17.72 26.73
N LEU A 902 -2.45 18.95 26.47
CA LEU A 902 -1.72 19.90 25.62
C LEU A 902 -0.40 20.34 26.26
N ILE A 903 -0.38 20.58 27.58
CA ILE A 903 0.84 20.87 28.34
C ILE A 903 1.82 19.69 28.27
N ALA A 904 1.37 18.47 28.56
CA ALA A 904 2.22 17.28 28.47
C ALA A 904 2.83 17.09 27.08
N GLY A 905 2.01 17.21 26.02
CA GLY A 905 2.48 17.07 24.64
C GLY A 905 3.53 18.10 24.21
N GLN A 906 3.58 19.27 24.86
CA GLN A 906 4.64 20.27 24.63
C GLN A 906 5.84 20.10 25.56
N PHE A 907 5.65 19.90 26.87
CA PHE A 907 6.74 19.84 27.85
C PHE A 907 7.53 18.53 27.80
N ASN A 908 6.95 17.42 27.33
CA ASN A 908 7.67 16.17 27.04
C ASN A 908 8.82 16.35 26.04
N ASN A 909 8.80 17.40 25.20
CA ASN A 909 9.89 17.70 24.25
C ASN A 909 11.06 18.47 24.89
N CYS A 910 10.88 18.95 26.14
CA CYS A 910 11.84 19.77 26.88
C CYS A 910 12.48 19.01 28.07
N VAL A 911 11.87 17.90 28.49
CA VAL A 911 12.29 17.07 29.62
C VAL A 911 12.36 15.62 29.15
N ASN A 912 13.57 15.13 28.90
CA ASN A 912 13.84 13.83 28.28
C ASN A 912 13.58 12.62 29.21
N ARG A 913 12.60 12.68 30.13
CA ARG A 913 12.27 11.64 31.11
C ARG A 913 10.76 11.62 31.39
N PHE A 914 10.12 10.45 31.31
CA PHE A 914 8.67 10.29 31.55
C PHE A 914 8.21 10.28 33.03
N PRO A 915 8.93 9.65 34.00
CA PRO A 915 8.43 9.52 35.38
C PRO A 915 8.06 10.83 36.09
N PRO A 916 8.75 11.98 35.91
CA PRO A 916 8.35 13.26 36.51
C PRO A 916 6.92 13.68 36.17
N PHE A 917 6.49 13.51 34.91
CA PHE A 917 5.13 13.87 34.48
C PHE A 917 4.08 12.90 35.01
N MET A 918 4.41 11.60 35.08
CA MET A 918 3.52 10.58 35.66
C MET A 918 3.31 10.81 37.16
N LEU A 919 4.37 11.16 37.88
CA LEU A 919 4.30 11.52 39.31
C LEU A 919 3.55 12.83 39.55
N PHE A 920 3.85 13.89 38.80
CA PHE A 920 3.12 15.15 38.88
C PHE A 920 1.62 14.93 38.63
N SER A 921 1.29 14.20 37.56
CA SER A 921 -0.09 13.83 37.23
C SER A 921 -0.80 13.09 38.36
N ALA A 922 -0.22 12.02 38.90
CA ALA A 922 -0.85 11.23 39.96
C ALA A 922 -1.00 12.02 41.26
N ILE A 923 -0.05 12.88 41.61
CA ILE A 923 -0.12 13.77 42.78
C ILE A 923 -1.22 14.81 42.60
N THR A 924 -1.24 15.54 41.47
CA THR A 924 -2.26 16.55 41.19
C THR A 924 -3.66 15.95 41.08
N ALA A 925 -3.80 14.78 40.47
CA ALA A 925 -5.06 14.04 40.43
C ALA A 925 -5.51 13.60 41.84
N SER A 926 -4.59 13.18 42.71
CA SER A 926 -4.91 12.84 44.11
C SER A 926 -5.36 14.05 44.93
N ILE A 927 -4.70 15.20 44.77
CA ILE A 927 -5.12 16.45 45.44
C ILE A 927 -6.50 16.87 44.93
N GLY A 928 -6.74 16.84 43.61
CA GLY A 928 -8.05 17.13 43.03
C GLY A 928 -9.15 16.19 43.53
N ALA A 929 -8.90 14.88 43.52
CA ALA A 929 -9.85 13.87 44.04
C ALA A 929 -10.14 14.09 45.53
N GLY A 930 -9.11 14.40 46.33
CA GLY A 930 -9.25 14.73 47.75
C GLY A 930 -10.15 15.94 48.01
N LEU A 931 -9.97 17.02 47.24
CA LEU A 931 -10.84 18.21 47.31
C LEU A 931 -12.27 17.93 46.84
N ILE A 932 -12.45 17.03 45.86
CA ILE A 932 -13.79 16.58 45.44
C ILE A 932 -14.50 15.79 46.58
N THR A 933 -13.77 15.20 47.54
CA THR A 933 -14.40 14.60 48.74
C THR A 933 -14.97 15.61 49.75
N THR A 934 -14.61 16.89 49.66
CA THR A 934 -15.11 17.95 50.57
C THR A 934 -16.34 18.68 50.01
N LEU A 935 -16.90 18.22 48.90
CA LEU A 935 -18.13 18.76 48.34
C LEU A 935 -19.33 18.55 49.29
N THR A 936 -20.18 19.57 49.33
CA THR A 936 -21.45 19.66 50.07
C THR A 936 -22.47 20.43 49.22
N PRO A 937 -23.80 20.27 49.42
CA PRO A 937 -24.83 20.90 48.57
C PRO A 937 -24.63 22.42 48.37
N ASN A 938 -24.19 23.09 49.43
CA ASN A 938 -23.97 24.54 49.54
C ASN A 938 -22.60 25.02 49.01
N THR A 939 -21.79 24.15 48.39
CA THR A 939 -20.44 24.52 47.92
C THR A 939 -20.51 25.60 46.82
N PRO A 940 -19.79 26.74 46.97
CA PRO A 940 -19.83 27.82 45.99
C PRO A 940 -19.12 27.45 44.67
N LEU A 941 -19.57 28.06 43.58
CA LEU A 941 -19.10 27.84 42.20
C LEU A 941 -17.56 27.79 42.07
N SER A 942 -16.87 28.76 42.68
CA SER A 942 -15.41 28.87 42.59
C SER A 942 -14.67 27.64 43.15
N HIS A 943 -15.21 27.00 44.18
CA HIS A 943 -14.56 25.89 44.87
C HIS A 943 -14.72 24.61 44.06
N TRP A 944 -15.94 24.20 43.75
CA TRP A 944 -16.14 22.97 42.96
C TRP A 944 -15.57 23.08 41.55
N CYS A 945 -15.63 24.25 40.91
CA CYS A 945 -14.99 24.48 39.62
C CYS A 945 -13.46 24.29 39.70
N GLY A 946 -12.81 24.87 40.73
CA GLY A 946 -11.37 24.71 40.96
C GLY A 946 -10.96 23.26 41.27
N TYR A 947 -11.73 22.54 42.08
CA TYR A 947 -11.42 21.16 42.47
C TYR A 947 -11.53 20.19 41.29
N LEU A 948 -12.60 20.32 40.51
CA LEU A 948 -12.82 19.58 39.27
C LEU A 948 -11.71 19.89 38.24
N ALA A 949 -11.39 21.17 38.02
CA ALA A 949 -10.31 21.57 37.11
C ALA A 949 -8.93 21.03 37.53
N LEU A 950 -8.61 21.03 38.83
CA LEU A 950 -7.34 20.48 39.32
C LEU A 950 -7.25 18.97 39.11
N PHE A 951 -8.33 18.22 39.40
CA PHE A 951 -8.40 16.79 39.09
C PHE A 951 -8.22 16.53 37.59
N GLY A 952 -8.88 17.33 36.75
CA GLY A 952 -8.74 17.31 35.29
C GLY A 952 -7.29 17.49 34.83
N ILE A 953 -6.62 18.57 35.25
CA ILE A 953 -5.22 18.87 34.89
C ILE A 953 -4.30 17.72 35.32
N GLY A 954 -4.51 17.19 36.52
CA GLY A 954 -3.79 16.03 37.02
C GLY A 954 -3.93 14.82 36.08
N GLN A 955 -5.17 14.42 35.77
CA GLN A 955 -5.42 13.31 34.84
C GLN A 955 -4.83 13.57 33.45
N GLY A 956 -5.00 14.78 32.90
CA GLY A 956 -4.60 15.13 31.54
C GLY A 956 -3.10 14.98 31.29
N ILE A 957 -2.27 15.40 32.24
CA ILE A 957 -0.80 15.37 32.10
C ILE A 957 -0.24 13.93 32.04
N GLY A 958 -0.88 12.99 32.74
CA GLY A 958 -0.46 11.58 32.77
C GLY A 958 -1.19 10.67 31.78
N TRP A 959 -2.32 11.11 31.22
CA TRP A 959 -3.20 10.29 30.38
C TRP A 959 -2.49 9.57 29.23
N GLN A 960 -1.41 10.15 28.70
CA GLN A 960 -0.68 9.64 27.54
C GLN A 960 0.74 9.15 27.84
N GLN A 961 1.28 9.46 29.02
CA GLN A 961 2.68 9.12 29.36
C GLN A 961 2.96 7.60 29.28
N PRO A 962 2.07 6.69 29.73
CA PRO A 962 2.29 5.25 29.56
C PRO A 962 2.30 4.78 28.09
N LEU A 963 1.53 5.43 27.21
CA LEU A 963 1.51 5.06 25.78
C LEU A 963 2.77 5.56 25.07
N LEU A 964 3.19 6.80 25.34
CA LEU A 964 4.47 7.34 24.85
C LEU A 964 5.66 6.50 25.33
N LEU A 965 5.62 6.03 26.58
CA LEU A 965 6.61 5.10 27.13
C LEU A 965 6.65 3.78 26.33
N ALA A 966 5.51 3.17 25.99
CA ALA A 966 5.50 1.99 25.13
C ALA A 966 6.02 2.27 23.70
N GLN A 967 5.82 3.48 23.16
CA GLN A 967 6.30 3.89 21.83
C GLN A 967 7.77 4.33 21.77
N VAL A 968 8.49 4.34 22.90
CA VAL A 968 9.89 4.79 23.00
C VAL A 968 10.83 3.73 23.59
N PHE A 969 10.31 2.78 24.39
CA PHE A 969 11.13 1.70 24.97
C PHE A 969 10.94 0.31 24.33
N LEU A 970 10.07 0.18 23.31
CA LEU A 970 9.85 -1.07 22.58
C LEU A 970 10.35 -0.96 21.14
N GLN A 971 10.72 -2.10 20.56
CA GLN A 971 11.04 -2.23 19.13
C GLN A 971 9.75 -2.12 18.30
N ASP A 972 9.83 -1.65 17.05
CA ASP A 972 8.64 -1.31 16.24
C ASP A 972 7.63 -2.47 16.06
N ALA A 973 8.08 -3.72 16.03
CA ALA A 973 7.21 -4.90 16.00
C ALA A 973 6.45 -5.16 17.32
N ASP A 974 7.01 -4.73 18.46
CA ASP A 974 6.40 -4.85 19.80
C ASP A 974 5.53 -3.63 20.18
N VAL A 975 5.80 -2.46 19.58
CA VAL A 975 5.09 -1.19 19.86
C VAL A 975 3.55 -1.33 19.80
N PRO A 976 2.94 -1.99 18.79
CA PRO A 976 1.49 -2.25 18.76
C PRO A 976 0.98 -3.01 20.00
N THR A 977 1.70 -4.05 20.43
CA THR A 977 1.33 -4.88 21.59
C THR A 977 1.49 -4.12 22.89
N GLY A 978 2.56 -3.33 23.04
CA GLY A 978 2.77 -2.46 24.19
C GLY A 978 1.74 -1.33 24.30
N ALA A 979 1.43 -0.66 23.18
CA ALA A 979 0.40 0.38 23.13
C ALA A 979 -0.98 -0.19 23.50
N ALA A 980 -1.33 -1.37 23.00
CA ALA A 980 -2.56 -2.09 23.35
C ALA A 980 -2.65 -2.46 24.84
N LEU A 981 -1.54 -2.89 25.45
CA LEU A 981 -1.48 -3.20 26.89
C LEU A 981 -1.61 -1.92 27.76
N MET A 982 -1.09 -0.79 27.28
CA MET A 982 -1.15 0.50 27.98
C MET A 982 -2.52 1.17 27.88
N SER A 983 -3.23 1.02 26.75
CA SER A 983 -4.61 1.49 26.58
C SER A 983 -5.60 0.56 27.27
N GLY A 984 -5.46 -0.75 27.08
CA GLY A 984 -6.25 -1.80 27.74
C GLY A 984 -6.26 -1.65 29.26
N GLY A 985 -5.10 -1.38 29.88
CA GLY A 985 -5.01 -1.10 31.31
C GLY A 985 -5.98 0.01 31.76
N LYS A 986 -6.00 1.16 31.06
CA LYS A 986 -6.87 2.31 31.40
C LYS A 986 -8.36 1.95 31.34
N VAL A 987 -8.75 1.25 30.27
CA VAL A 987 -10.13 0.87 30.01
C VAL A 987 -10.60 -0.19 31.01
N LEU A 988 -9.75 -1.18 31.33
CA LEU A 988 -10.02 -2.19 32.35
C LEU A 988 -10.21 -1.56 33.74
N GLY A 989 -9.35 -0.60 34.09
CA GLY A 989 -9.46 0.19 35.31
C GLY A 989 -10.78 0.95 35.38
N GLY A 990 -11.19 1.56 34.27
CA GLY A 990 -12.51 2.18 34.11
C GLY A 990 -13.67 1.22 34.36
N ALA A 991 -13.70 0.09 33.62
CA ALA A 991 -14.75 -0.92 33.72
C ALA A 991 -14.90 -1.43 35.16
N ILE A 992 -13.81 -1.86 35.79
CA ILE A 992 -13.84 -2.43 37.14
C ILE A 992 -14.20 -1.37 38.19
N LEU A 993 -13.59 -0.18 38.15
CA LEU A 993 -13.78 0.81 39.21
C LEU A 993 -15.07 1.62 39.07
N ILE A 994 -15.67 1.74 37.87
CA ILE A 994 -17.08 2.17 37.75
C ILE A 994 -18.00 1.15 38.42
N SER A 995 -17.83 -0.15 38.16
CA SER A 995 -18.68 -1.19 38.77
C SER A 995 -18.54 -1.26 40.30
N VAL A 996 -17.32 -1.14 40.82
CA VAL A 996 -17.08 -1.01 42.28
C VAL A 996 -17.71 0.27 42.81
N SER A 997 -17.58 1.40 42.11
CA SER A 997 -18.20 2.67 42.50
C SER A 997 -19.72 2.59 42.53
N ALA A 998 -20.35 1.87 41.60
CA ALA A 998 -21.80 1.65 41.60
C ALA A 998 -22.27 0.81 42.80
N CYS A 999 -21.54 -0.26 43.13
CA CYS A 999 -21.82 -1.06 44.33
C CYS A 999 -21.65 -0.23 45.62
N VAL A 1000 -20.54 0.52 45.74
CA VAL A 1000 -20.27 1.40 46.88
C VAL A 1000 -21.32 2.51 46.99
N PHE A 1001 -21.73 3.11 45.87
CA PHE A 1001 -22.76 4.15 45.81
C PHE A 1001 -24.11 3.62 46.28
N HIS A 1002 -24.61 2.50 45.72
CA HIS A 1002 -25.89 1.92 46.13
C HIS A 1002 -25.92 1.54 47.60
N ALA A 1003 -24.91 0.80 48.08
CA ALA A 1003 -24.83 0.40 49.49
C ALA A 1003 -24.67 1.59 50.46
N SER A 1004 -24.01 2.67 50.02
CA SER A 1004 -23.89 3.90 50.82
C SER A 1004 -25.17 4.74 50.80
N LEU A 1005 -25.90 4.78 49.68
CA LEU A 1005 -27.15 5.50 49.52
C LEU A 1005 -28.27 4.84 50.34
N GLU A 1006 -28.47 3.53 50.17
CA GLU A 1006 -29.45 2.76 50.94
C GLU A 1006 -29.20 2.91 52.44
N ARG A 1007 -27.95 2.77 52.87
CA ARG A 1007 -27.57 2.97 54.29
C ARG A 1007 -27.75 4.40 54.78
N SER A 1008 -27.54 5.41 53.93
CA SER A 1008 -27.76 6.83 54.32
C SER A 1008 -29.25 7.18 54.39
N LEU A 1009 -30.07 6.60 53.51
CA LEU A 1009 -31.52 6.75 53.56
C LEU A 1009 -32.11 6.07 54.81
N LEU A 1010 -31.62 4.89 55.21
CA LEU A 1010 -32.01 4.25 56.47
C LEU A 1010 -31.55 5.02 57.73
N ASP A 1011 -30.44 5.76 57.64
CA ASP A 1011 -29.87 6.57 58.73
C ASP A 1011 -30.60 7.92 58.91
N LEU A 1012 -31.07 8.53 57.81
CA LEU A 1012 -31.68 9.87 57.80
C LEU A 1012 -33.21 9.87 57.63
N LEU A 1013 -33.81 8.80 57.10
CA LEU A 1013 -35.23 8.68 56.78
C LEU A 1013 -35.78 7.28 57.15
N PRO A 1014 -35.70 6.86 58.43
CA PRO A 1014 -36.06 5.50 58.86
C PRO A 1014 -37.52 5.11 58.55
N ASP A 1015 -38.43 6.08 58.50
CA ASP A 1015 -39.86 5.87 58.25
C ASP A 1015 -40.22 5.74 56.75
N ILE A 1016 -39.26 5.90 55.83
CA ILE A 1016 -39.48 5.86 54.38
C ILE A 1016 -38.67 4.71 53.76
N ASN A 1017 -39.35 3.81 53.05
CA ASN A 1017 -38.67 2.69 52.38
C ASN A 1017 -37.67 3.21 51.32
N PRO A 1018 -36.35 2.96 51.46
CA PRO A 1018 -35.33 3.49 50.54
C PRO A 1018 -35.56 3.11 49.08
N ASN A 1019 -36.23 1.98 48.83
CA ASN A 1019 -36.54 1.51 47.47
C ASN A 1019 -37.40 2.50 46.67
N ILE A 1020 -38.22 3.33 47.32
CA ILE A 1020 -39.06 4.32 46.62
C ILE A 1020 -38.16 5.39 45.99
N ILE A 1021 -37.27 5.97 46.80
CA ILE A 1021 -36.32 7.02 46.40
C ILE A 1021 -35.28 6.46 45.42
N ILE A 1022 -34.74 5.26 45.67
CA ILE A 1022 -33.75 4.60 44.80
C ILE A 1022 -34.34 4.26 43.42
N ARG A 1023 -35.64 3.89 43.35
CA ARG A 1023 -36.33 3.61 42.06
C ARG A 1023 -36.68 4.87 41.27
N ALA A 1024 -36.89 6.01 41.95
CA ALA A 1024 -37.13 7.31 41.30
C ALA A 1024 -35.90 7.81 40.53
N GLY A 1025 -34.72 7.67 41.14
CA GLY A 1025 -33.44 8.07 40.56
C GLY A 1025 -33.21 9.59 40.54
N ALA A 1026 -31.96 9.97 40.23
CA ALA A 1026 -31.46 11.34 40.37
C ALA A 1026 -32.30 12.44 39.69
N ALA A 1027 -32.92 12.14 38.54
CA ALA A 1027 -33.55 13.13 37.68
C ALA A 1027 -34.98 13.56 38.09
N LYS A 1028 -35.65 12.81 38.98
CA LYS A 1028 -37.03 13.10 39.45
C LYS A 1028 -37.18 13.05 40.97
N LEU A 1029 -36.09 13.33 41.68
CA LEU A 1029 -36.03 13.36 43.15
C LEU A 1029 -37.10 14.29 43.76
N LYS A 1030 -37.25 15.49 43.19
CA LYS A 1030 -38.20 16.51 43.66
C LYS A 1030 -39.66 16.06 43.49
N ASP A 1031 -40.01 15.51 42.32
CA ASP A 1031 -41.36 15.01 42.02
C ASP A 1031 -41.81 13.95 43.06
N VAL A 1032 -40.94 12.98 43.36
CA VAL A 1032 -41.26 11.89 44.29
C VAL A 1032 -41.20 12.33 45.75
N VAL A 1033 -40.35 13.29 46.10
CA VAL A 1033 -40.37 13.92 47.44
C VAL A 1033 -41.67 14.71 47.66
N LEU A 1034 -42.17 15.43 46.65
CA LEU A 1034 -43.46 16.12 46.70
C LEU A 1034 -44.62 15.11 46.82
N GLU A 1035 -44.58 14.01 46.07
CA GLU A 1035 -45.58 12.92 46.16
C GLU A 1035 -45.63 12.28 47.57
N ILE A 1036 -44.49 12.14 48.25
CA ILE A 1036 -44.40 11.59 49.62
C ILE A 1036 -44.80 12.62 50.70
N ALA A 1037 -44.56 13.91 50.45
CA ALA A 1037 -44.84 14.98 51.41
C ALA A 1037 -46.31 15.42 51.39
N GLY A 1038 -46.96 15.43 50.22
CA GLY A 1038 -48.29 16.01 50.01
C GLY A 1038 -48.25 17.54 49.93
N ASP A 1039 -49.36 18.20 50.27
CA ASP A 1039 -49.47 19.68 50.26
C ASP A 1039 -48.60 20.39 51.32
N ASP A 1040 -47.92 19.65 52.21
CA ASP A 1040 -47.00 20.19 53.20
C ASP A 1040 -45.64 20.57 52.58
N SER A 1041 -45.58 21.81 52.09
CA SER A 1041 -44.36 22.41 51.51
C SER A 1041 -43.19 22.54 52.49
N ALA A 1042 -43.42 22.58 53.81
CA ALA A 1042 -42.34 22.62 54.79
C ALA A 1042 -41.69 21.22 54.91
N ARG A 1043 -42.52 20.18 55.09
CA ARG A 1043 -42.10 18.78 55.09
C ARG A 1043 -41.46 18.36 53.77
N ALA A 1044 -41.97 18.83 52.63
CA ALA A 1044 -41.35 18.60 51.32
C ALA A 1044 -39.93 19.17 51.22
N THR A 1045 -39.70 20.36 51.81
CA THR A 1045 -38.39 21.02 51.79
C THR A 1045 -37.38 20.31 52.71
N GLU A 1046 -37.81 19.90 53.91
CA GLU A 1046 -36.99 19.13 54.85
C GLU A 1046 -36.63 17.74 54.27
N LEU A 1047 -37.63 17.01 53.77
CA LEU A 1047 -37.45 15.70 53.16
C LEU A 1047 -36.50 15.77 51.95
N LEU A 1048 -36.61 16.80 51.11
CA LEU A 1048 -35.70 17.00 49.98
C LEU A 1048 -34.25 17.15 50.46
N GLY A 1049 -33.99 17.99 51.46
CA GLY A 1049 -32.65 18.21 52.01
C GLY A 1049 -32.02 16.94 52.60
N LEU A 1050 -32.81 16.10 53.27
CA LEU A 1050 -32.36 14.82 53.81
C LEU A 1050 -32.03 13.79 52.71
N VAL A 1051 -32.78 13.80 51.60
CA VAL A 1051 -32.45 12.98 50.42
C VAL A 1051 -31.22 13.53 49.69
N GLU A 1052 -31.11 14.84 49.48
CA GLU A 1052 -29.93 15.48 48.85
C GLU A 1052 -28.64 15.17 49.66
N GLU A 1053 -28.67 15.23 50.99
CA GLU A 1053 -27.53 14.81 51.84
C GLU A 1053 -27.30 13.28 51.81
N SER A 1054 -28.33 12.45 51.66
CA SER A 1054 -28.16 11.00 51.47
C SER A 1054 -27.40 10.68 50.18
N TYR A 1055 -27.72 11.37 49.09
CA TYR A 1055 -26.98 11.28 47.83
C TYR A 1055 -25.57 11.89 47.93
N ASN A 1056 -25.40 12.99 48.68
CA ASN A 1056 -24.09 13.59 48.96
C ASN A 1056 -23.15 12.61 49.67
N ARG A 1057 -23.64 11.95 50.72
CA ARG A 1057 -22.91 10.91 51.47
C ARG A 1057 -22.49 9.75 50.58
N ALA A 1058 -23.37 9.31 49.68
CA ALA A 1058 -23.08 8.24 48.73
C ALA A 1058 -22.04 8.63 47.68
N CYS A 1059 -22.17 9.81 47.03
CA CYS A 1059 -21.17 10.34 46.10
C CYS A 1059 -19.80 10.51 46.77
N ARG A 1060 -19.76 11.05 47.99
CA ARG A 1060 -18.50 11.23 48.75
C ARG A 1060 -17.76 9.90 49.00
N ARG A 1061 -18.47 8.79 49.22
CA ARG A 1061 -17.84 7.46 49.35
C ARG A 1061 -17.18 6.99 48.05
N VAL A 1062 -17.76 7.29 46.89
CA VAL A 1062 -17.14 7.05 45.59
C VAL A 1062 -15.90 7.92 45.39
N PHE A 1063 -15.98 9.22 45.70
CA PHE A 1063 -14.85 10.14 45.55
C PHE A 1063 -13.65 9.76 46.46
N ILE A 1064 -13.90 9.22 47.66
CA ILE A 1064 -12.85 8.63 48.51
C ILE A 1064 -12.20 7.42 47.83
N GLY A 1065 -12.98 6.57 47.14
CA GLY A 1065 -12.44 5.48 46.32
C GLY A 1065 -11.51 5.98 45.21
N ALA A 1066 -11.92 7.02 44.49
CA ALA A 1066 -11.08 7.65 43.46
C ALA A 1066 -9.77 8.25 44.02
N LEU A 1067 -9.84 8.90 45.21
CA LEU A 1067 -8.65 9.41 45.93
C LEU A 1067 -7.67 8.28 46.28
N VAL A 1068 -8.14 7.16 46.80
CA VAL A 1068 -7.28 6.01 47.13
C VAL A 1068 -6.61 5.46 45.87
N VAL A 1069 -7.38 5.28 44.79
CA VAL A 1069 -6.87 4.75 43.52
C VAL A 1069 -5.83 5.70 42.88
N SER A 1070 -6.08 7.02 42.85
CA SER A 1070 -5.12 7.99 42.33
C SER A 1070 -3.86 8.08 43.21
N SER A 1071 -3.99 7.89 44.53
CA SER A 1071 -2.85 7.88 45.44
C SER A 1071 -1.95 6.66 45.21
N LEU A 1072 -2.54 5.49 44.96
CA LEU A 1072 -1.80 4.29 44.53
C LEU A 1072 -1.10 4.49 43.18
N ALA A 1073 -1.66 5.31 42.28
CA ALA A 1073 -1.02 5.64 41.00
C ALA A 1073 0.29 6.43 41.16
N VAL A 1074 0.51 7.11 42.30
CA VAL A 1074 1.81 7.74 42.64
C VAL A 1074 2.88 6.67 42.83
N ILE A 1075 2.57 5.60 43.58
CA ILE A 1075 3.47 4.47 43.84
C ILE A 1075 3.78 3.73 42.53
N ALA A 1076 2.76 3.47 41.71
CA ALA A 1076 2.94 2.86 40.40
C ALA A 1076 3.85 3.70 39.48
N SER A 1077 3.66 5.03 39.48
CA SER A 1077 4.45 5.96 38.66
C SER A 1077 5.90 6.08 39.13
N ALA A 1078 6.16 5.96 40.44
CA ALA A 1078 7.51 5.90 40.98
C ALA A 1078 8.27 4.62 40.57
N GLY A 1079 7.54 3.53 40.28
CA GLY A 1079 8.11 2.25 39.87
C GLY A 1079 8.72 2.24 38.46
N VAL A 1080 8.32 3.18 37.59
CA VAL A 1080 8.82 3.32 36.21
C VAL A 1080 10.31 3.67 36.17
N GLU A 1081 11.04 3.21 35.14
CA GLU A 1081 12.48 3.47 35.04
C GLU A 1081 12.80 4.93 34.63
N TRP A 1082 13.77 5.53 35.32
CA TRP A 1082 14.20 6.91 35.11
C TRP A 1082 15.26 7.05 33.99
N LYS A 1083 15.05 6.34 32.88
CA LYS A 1083 15.92 6.40 31.69
C LYS A 1083 15.72 7.69 30.91
N GLU A 1084 16.76 8.13 30.21
CA GLU A 1084 16.74 9.34 29.38
C GLU A 1084 16.48 9.04 27.91
N ILE A 1085 15.65 9.88 27.28
CA ILE A 1085 15.44 9.90 25.83
C ILE A 1085 16.67 10.59 25.20
N ARG A 1086 17.61 9.81 24.66
CA ARG A 1086 18.80 10.35 23.97
C ARG A 1086 18.49 10.69 22.51
N PRO A 1087 18.83 11.91 22.04
CA PRO A 1087 19.25 12.13 20.67
C PRO A 1087 20.77 11.90 20.54
N GLU A 1088 21.22 11.18 19.52
CA GLU A 1088 22.64 11.16 19.17
C GLU A 1088 22.92 12.24 18.11
N GLU A 1089 23.43 13.38 18.55
CA GLU A 1089 24.07 14.34 17.66
C GLU A 1089 25.38 13.71 17.15
N LYS A 1090 25.47 13.45 15.84
CA LYS A 1090 26.77 13.26 15.19
C LYS A 1090 27.59 14.52 15.44
N LYS A 1091 28.70 14.38 16.18
CA LYS A 1091 29.72 15.43 16.22
C LYS A 1091 30.51 15.35 14.92
N ASP A 1092 30.44 16.42 14.14
CA ASP A 1092 31.36 16.62 13.02
C ASP A 1092 32.80 16.66 13.56
N VAL A 1093 33.63 15.76 13.06
CA VAL A 1093 35.08 15.76 13.31
C VAL A 1093 35.76 16.13 12.01
N GLU A 1094 35.75 17.44 11.69
CA GLU A 1094 36.93 18.13 11.18
C GLU A 1094 36.75 19.66 11.18
N ASN A 1095 37.88 20.38 11.17
CA ASN A 1095 38.00 21.82 10.92
C ASN A 1095 37.15 22.76 11.80
N GLY A 1096 37.64 23.03 13.01
CA GLY A 1096 36.99 23.97 13.92
C GLY A 1096 37.08 25.44 13.49
N HIS A 1097 35.94 26.12 13.47
CA HIS A 1097 35.80 27.55 13.81
C HIS A 1097 34.52 27.75 14.62
N SER A 1098 34.60 28.46 15.75
CA SER A 1098 33.49 28.54 16.70
C SER A 1098 32.57 29.74 16.44
N ILE A 1099 31.27 29.50 16.29
CA ILE A 1099 30.24 30.55 16.38
C ILE A 1099 29.27 30.18 17.52
N ARG A 1100 29.10 31.09 18.49
CA ARG A 1100 28.13 30.98 19.58
C ARG A 1100 26.90 31.82 19.27
N LEU A 1101 25.70 31.27 19.51
CA LEU A 1101 24.47 32.04 19.72
C LEU A 1101 23.77 31.55 21.02
N PRO A 1102 22.89 32.38 21.62
CA PRO A 1102 22.85 32.49 23.08
C PRO A 1102 21.91 31.53 23.82
N LYS A 1103 22.27 31.23 25.07
CA LYS A 1103 21.41 30.58 26.07
C LYS A 1103 20.36 31.55 26.59
N LEU A 1104 19.14 31.06 26.82
CA LEU A 1104 18.15 31.70 27.68
C LEU A 1104 17.41 30.62 28.50
N TRP A 1105 16.94 30.99 29.69
CA TRP A 1105 16.19 30.14 30.64
C TRP A 1105 16.88 28.84 31.12
N ARG A 1106 17.82 29.00 32.08
CA ARG A 1106 17.86 28.12 33.26
C ARG A 1106 17.43 28.92 34.48
N GLY A 1107 16.26 28.61 35.03
CA GLY A 1107 15.87 29.07 36.36
C GLY A 1107 16.74 28.40 37.43
N THR A 1108 17.23 29.17 38.40
CA THR A 1108 18.12 28.68 39.45
C THR A 1108 17.37 28.33 40.73
N SER A 1109 17.66 27.16 41.29
CA SER A 1109 17.78 27.00 42.74
C SER A 1109 19.11 26.31 43.04
N LYS A 1110 19.72 26.63 44.19
CA LYS A 1110 21.06 26.16 44.59
C LYS A 1110 20.95 25.17 45.75
N SER A 1111 21.91 24.25 45.80
CA SER A 1111 22.56 23.69 47.00
C SER A 1111 21.72 23.33 48.23
N ARG A 1112 21.89 22.09 48.69
CA ARG A 1112 22.61 21.89 49.95
C ARG A 1112 23.48 20.65 49.85
N ASP A 1113 24.74 20.80 50.23
CA ASP A 1113 25.70 19.71 50.39
C ASP A 1113 25.52 19.08 51.79
N GLY A 1114 25.90 17.80 51.92
CA GLY A 1114 25.71 16.99 53.12
C GLY A 1114 25.84 15.51 52.81
#